data_AF-A0A1H4QIZ4-F1
#
_entry.id   AF-A0A1H4QIZ4-F1
#
_cell.length_a   1.000
_cell.length_b   1.000
_cell.length_c   1.000
_cell.angle_alpha   90.00
_cell.angle_beta   90.00
_cell.angle_gamma   90.00
#
_symmetry.space_group_name_H-M   'P 1'
#
loop_
_entity.id
_entity.type
_entity.pdbx_description
1 polymer ?
#
loop_
_entity_poly.entity_id
_entity_poly.type
_entity_poly.pdbx_seq_one_letter_code
_entity_poly.pdbx_strand_id
1 'polypeptide(L)'
;MLGLVSFLIYNANMRSIPAADTYAARYLPFSIWRNHSVVLDPIVTSVALGRKTPTSQGQGEAAFWIRKVRGDHFISAYPIVVPVVIAPLYLPAVTYLDAKGWDPLLFDKVARIMEKLCASLLAAASVTLLYLLLRRRSNAGTAALLSVVYAFGTTTWVISSQALWMHGLAQLLIVATMLLLTGPRTAIRAVVAGFLCALIAANRQPDAILAAGLGLYGLWWAGRMIPLFVTSALIPVGLILAYNLLLVGHFAGAYALLIRPDNFNDNVPAGVAGLLFSPTRGLFVFSPFLLFVPCFLLLVLRDRSTRGLTTAIGGAMVLQVIFYGMVDWRQGISWGPRWLTDMLPMLMWMLPPVLGALSLVGRVVFGLACGLAIAIEVVGAFWYTGVADMAVMALEGPDRMRPAWDIHNAAFIAELNHPRAPADLLVDLRGNVDVIDDVDVVDAVARRDAGADRRARQVEILGWALTNRRSPADVVAMIDGRPMAGTDDFFTRPDVVRTLGEARPAGWRITFPADQLASGEHAVTILVRAHKGGEQRFLLERKFTLAPDDEAHRRDRELTNAARRAVEILAERQQGPGYWLTSYTGGTQFEQPQQEMNTYLNAVMLDVAAPVGKAAGMADMLARARQFLTNQIEAGGLVRYHGRPDAPTIGTLGCAITPDSDDTALVWRAAPSERRELLPTALATLNQFRRPDGLYRTWLAPQERTECLDPGRDPNPADIGIQMHVFMLLAQEDPPAAHALCEALTRKSADDDIWVYYAGAPPMLILRLTDLRRAGCPLQLPLSRLQTTVPGQEIWIRATQLLQQMESTASTYAAYSETAELLRKIAANNFSLLTRAPPLLYHNDLTATVRRYFWSEELGYALWLRLYFENELMRSKLLCGSDDAEQKCGDK
;
A
#
# COMPACT_ATOMS: atom_id res chain seq x y z
N MET A 1 -25.99 3.54 -36.57
CA MET A 1 -25.26 2.26 -36.56
C MET A 1 -23.74 2.46 -36.45
N LEU A 2 -23.06 3.11 -37.41
CA LEU A 2 -21.59 3.31 -37.35
C LEU A 2 -21.09 3.87 -36.00
N GLY A 3 -21.65 5.00 -35.53
CA GLY A 3 -21.27 5.56 -34.22
C GLY A 3 -21.48 4.61 -33.04
N LEU A 4 -22.60 3.85 -33.03
CA LEU A 4 -22.86 2.87 -31.97
C LEU A 4 -21.83 1.74 -31.99
N VAL A 5 -21.50 1.21 -33.17
CA VAL A 5 -20.48 0.17 -33.33
C VAL A 5 -19.10 0.69 -32.90
N SER A 6 -18.73 1.90 -33.32
CA SER A 6 -17.49 2.55 -32.87
C SER A 6 -17.48 2.72 -31.34
N PHE A 7 -18.57 3.19 -30.74
CA PHE A 7 -18.67 3.33 -29.28
C PHE A 7 -18.46 2.00 -28.55
N LEU A 8 -19.08 0.91 -29.02
CA LEU A 8 -18.91 -0.43 -28.44
C LEU A 8 -17.46 -0.93 -28.58
N ILE A 9 -16.85 -0.76 -29.77
CA ILE A 9 -15.47 -1.20 -30.03
C ILE A 9 -14.47 -0.37 -29.22
N TYR A 10 -14.65 0.95 -29.11
CA TYR A 10 -13.80 1.81 -28.31
C TYR A 10 -13.79 1.41 -26.82
N ASN A 11 -14.89 0.84 -26.32
CA ASN A 11 -15.01 0.35 -24.95
C ASN A 11 -14.65 -1.15 -24.78
N ALA A 12 -14.37 -1.87 -25.86
CA ALA A 12 -14.13 -3.32 -25.82
C ALA A 12 -12.87 -3.73 -25.02
N ASN A 13 -11.93 -2.80 -24.80
CA ASN A 13 -10.75 -3.04 -23.98
C ASN A 13 -11.00 -2.87 -22.48
N MET A 14 -12.16 -2.34 -22.07
CA MET A 14 -12.54 -2.13 -20.67
C MET A 14 -11.42 -1.45 -19.85
N ARG A 15 -10.72 -0.48 -20.45
CA ARG A 15 -9.66 0.31 -19.83
C ARG A 15 -9.64 1.74 -20.38
N SER A 16 -9.15 2.67 -19.57
CA SER A 16 -8.68 3.98 -20.03
C SER A 16 -7.23 3.87 -20.53
N ILE A 17 -6.85 4.76 -21.44
CA ILE A 17 -5.43 4.98 -21.80
C ILE A 17 -5.14 6.48 -21.58
N PRO A 18 -5.06 6.92 -20.31
CA PRO A 18 -4.92 8.32 -19.98
C PRO A 18 -3.45 8.75 -19.93
N ALA A 19 -3.26 10.05 -19.76
CA ALA A 19 -2.04 10.61 -19.20
C ALA A 19 -2.45 11.64 -18.14
N ALA A 20 -1.48 12.18 -17.41
CA ALA A 20 -1.77 13.18 -16.39
C ALA A 20 -2.51 14.42 -16.94
N ASP A 21 -2.36 14.69 -18.24
CA ASP A 21 -3.09 15.69 -19.03
C ASP A 21 -4.62 15.58 -18.92
N THR A 22 -5.16 14.38 -18.68
CA THR A 22 -6.61 14.13 -18.68
C THR A 22 -7.23 14.16 -17.29
N TYR A 23 -6.44 14.17 -16.22
CA TYR A 23 -6.94 14.08 -14.84
C TYR A 23 -7.86 15.24 -14.47
N ALA A 24 -7.51 16.47 -14.85
CA ALA A 24 -8.40 17.61 -14.61
C ALA A 24 -9.73 17.47 -15.37
N ALA A 25 -9.68 17.00 -16.63
CA ALA A 25 -10.89 16.77 -17.42
C ALA A 25 -11.74 15.60 -16.86
N ARG A 26 -11.11 14.63 -16.21
CA ARG A 26 -11.77 13.51 -15.49
C ARG A 26 -12.54 13.99 -14.25
N TYR A 27 -11.92 14.78 -13.38
CA TYR A 27 -12.51 15.10 -12.06
C TYR A 27 -13.29 16.42 -12.01
N LEU A 28 -12.92 17.44 -12.80
CA LEU A 28 -13.55 18.77 -12.74
C LEU A 28 -15.07 18.77 -13.01
N PRO A 29 -15.64 17.95 -13.92
CA PRO A 29 -17.08 17.82 -14.08
C PRO A 29 -17.84 17.51 -12.79
N PHE A 30 -17.27 16.69 -11.91
CA PHE A 30 -17.87 16.40 -10.60
C PHE A 30 -17.83 17.63 -9.69
N SER A 31 -16.73 18.40 -9.70
CA SER A 31 -16.61 19.63 -8.91
C SER A 31 -17.55 20.74 -9.40
N ILE A 32 -17.81 20.83 -10.70
CA ILE A 32 -18.79 21.76 -11.28
C ILE A 32 -20.19 21.48 -10.71
N TRP A 33 -20.58 20.21 -10.64
CA TRP A 33 -21.89 19.83 -10.10
C TRP A 33 -21.96 19.90 -8.57
N ARG A 34 -20.94 19.39 -7.87
CA ARG A 34 -20.95 19.25 -6.41
C ARG A 34 -20.56 20.53 -5.67
N ASN A 35 -19.52 21.20 -6.15
CA ASN A 35 -18.88 22.33 -5.47
C ASN A 35 -19.15 23.66 -6.17
N HIS A 36 -19.89 23.66 -7.28
CA HIS A 36 -20.14 24.84 -8.12
C HIS A 36 -18.86 25.59 -8.51
N SER A 37 -17.78 24.84 -8.73
CA SER A 37 -16.45 25.39 -8.92
C SER A 37 -15.80 24.92 -10.22
N VAL A 38 -15.17 25.88 -10.89
CA VAL A 38 -14.36 25.70 -12.10
C VAL A 38 -12.86 25.64 -11.81
N VAL A 39 -12.47 25.82 -10.54
CA VAL A 39 -11.09 25.65 -10.06
C VAL A 39 -10.92 24.28 -9.40
N LEU A 40 -9.68 23.83 -9.24
CA LEU A 40 -9.34 22.51 -8.73
C LEU A 40 -9.32 22.43 -7.21
N ASP A 41 -9.39 23.54 -6.46
CA ASP A 41 -9.22 23.56 -4.99
C ASP A 41 -10.00 22.45 -4.25
N PRO A 42 -11.30 22.21 -4.55
CA PRO A 42 -12.08 21.20 -3.83
C PRO A 42 -11.67 19.74 -4.14
N ILE A 43 -10.92 19.54 -5.22
CA ILE A 43 -10.56 18.23 -5.78
C ILE A 43 -9.05 18.08 -6.03
N VAL A 44 -8.24 19.01 -5.52
CA VAL A 44 -6.82 19.13 -5.89
C VAL A 44 -6.05 17.87 -5.51
N THR A 45 -6.36 17.25 -4.37
CA THR A 45 -5.75 16.00 -3.91
C THR A 45 -6.03 14.84 -4.87
N SER A 46 -7.29 14.68 -5.33
CA SER A 46 -7.66 13.64 -6.30
C SER A 46 -6.99 13.86 -7.66
N VAL A 47 -6.88 15.11 -8.11
CA VAL A 47 -6.23 15.45 -9.38
C VAL A 47 -4.71 15.29 -9.30
N ALA A 48 -4.11 15.55 -8.14
CA ALA A 48 -2.66 15.46 -7.93
C ALA A 48 -2.18 14.01 -7.78
N LEU A 49 -3.04 13.07 -7.39
CA LEU A 49 -2.71 11.65 -7.14
C LEU A 49 -1.45 11.49 -6.26
N GLY A 50 -1.43 12.17 -5.12
CA GLY A 50 -0.32 12.07 -4.17
C GLY A 50 0.96 12.80 -4.56
N ARG A 51 0.96 13.58 -5.66
CA ARG A 51 2.05 14.51 -5.99
C ARG A 51 1.89 15.83 -5.24
N LYS A 52 3.01 16.52 -5.01
CA LYS A 52 3.00 17.83 -4.36
C LYS A 52 2.23 18.83 -5.23
N THR A 53 1.38 19.64 -4.61
CA THR A 53 0.76 20.77 -5.31
C THR A 53 1.81 21.85 -5.56
N PRO A 54 1.79 22.54 -6.71
CA PRO A 54 2.80 23.57 -7.01
C PRO A 54 2.72 24.72 -6.00
N THR A 55 3.84 25.05 -5.34
CA THR A 55 3.94 26.17 -4.39
C THR A 55 4.24 27.50 -5.07
N SER A 56 4.88 27.47 -6.25
CA SER A 56 5.20 28.63 -7.09
C SER A 56 5.00 28.29 -8.57
N GLN A 57 4.98 29.31 -9.44
CA GLN A 57 4.91 29.12 -10.90
C GLN A 57 6.22 28.45 -11.39
N GLY A 58 6.24 27.11 -11.45
CA GLY A 58 7.20 26.37 -12.26
C GLY A 58 8.32 25.58 -11.58
N GLN A 59 8.25 25.28 -10.27
CA GLN A 59 9.26 24.42 -9.63
C GLN A 59 8.98 22.91 -9.74
N GLY A 60 10.06 22.12 -9.82
CA GLY A 60 10.08 20.67 -10.02
C GLY A 60 9.45 19.86 -8.88
N GLU A 61 9.29 18.55 -9.15
CA GLU A 61 8.61 17.49 -8.35
C GLU A 61 7.09 17.64 -8.15
N ALA A 62 6.54 18.84 -8.30
CA ALA A 62 5.10 19.09 -8.21
C ALA A 62 4.30 18.52 -9.40
N ALA A 63 2.99 18.31 -9.20
CA ALA A 63 2.04 17.89 -10.23
C ALA A 63 2.03 18.90 -11.40
N PHE A 64 2.79 18.64 -12.46
CA PHE A 64 3.05 19.62 -13.53
C PHE A 64 1.78 20.00 -14.32
N TRP A 65 0.75 19.17 -14.29
CA TRP A 65 -0.58 19.40 -14.89
C TRP A 65 -1.47 20.33 -14.06
N ILE A 66 -1.06 20.68 -12.84
CA ILE A 66 -1.72 21.65 -11.96
C ILE A 66 -0.92 22.96 -11.98
N ARG A 67 -1.61 24.08 -11.85
CA ARG A 67 -1.01 25.40 -11.68
C ARG A 67 -1.66 26.14 -10.53
N LYS A 68 -0.83 26.70 -9.67
CA LYS A 68 -1.24 27.68 -8.67
C LYS A 68 -1.30 29.07 -9.33
N VAL A 69 -2.41 29.76 -9.18
CA VAL A 69 -2.67 31.07 -9.80
C VAL A 69 -3.05 32.12 -8.75
N ARG A 70 -3.44 33.33 -9.20
CA ARG A 70 -3.79 34.44 -8.29
C ARG A 70 -4.92 34.04 -7.34
N GLY A 71 -4.84 34.51 -6.08
CA GLY A 71 -5.85 34.22 -5.06
C GLY A 71 -5.69 32.87 -4.34
N ASP A 72 -4.52 32.24 -4.44
CA ASP A 72 -4.22 30.92 -3.83
C ASP A 72 -4.99 29.74 -4.44
N HIS A 73 -5.63 29.96 -5.60
CA HIS A 73 -6.38 28.93 -6.33
C HIS A 73 -5.49 28.03 -7.18
N PHE A 74 -5.92 26.78 -7.37
CA PHE A 74 -5.35 25.78 -8.25
C PHE A 74 -6.22 25.58 -9.49
N ILE A 75 -5.61 25.57 -10.67
CA ILE A 75 -6.29 25.31 -11.94
C ILE A 75 -5.54 24.24 -12.75
N SER A 76 -6.24 23.70 -13.75
CA SER A 76 -5.62 22.84 -14.76
C SER A 76 -4.63 23.64 -15.61
N ALA A 77 -3.49 23.03 -15.95
CA ALA A 77 -2.59 23.55 -16.97
C ALA A 77 -3.21 23.49 -18.39
N TYR A 78 -4.21 22.62 -18.57
CA TYR A 78 -4.93 22.41 -19.81
C TYR A 78 -6.28 23.17 -19.83
N PRO A 79 -6.75 23.62 -21.02
CA PRO A 79 -8.00 24.36 -21.18
C PRO A 79 -9.23 23.73 -20.51
N ILE A 80 -10.09 24.60 -20.00
CA ILE A 80 -11.31 24.23 -19.25
C ILE A 80 -12.47 23.75 -20.14
N VAL A 81 -12.36 23.88 -21.46
CA VAL A 81 -13.50 23.66 -22.37
C VAL A 81 -14.01 22.22 -22.32
N VAL A 82 -13.12 21.22 -22.35
CA VAL A 82 -13.53 19.81 -22.28
C VAL A 82 -14.39 19.54 -21.04
N PRO A 83 -13.92 19.76 -19.80
CA PRO A 83 -14.71 19.45 -18.61
C PRO A 83 -16.02 20.23 -18.52
N VAL A 84 -16.08 21.47 -19.01
CA VAL A 84 -17.33 22.25 -19.03
C VAL A 84 -18.34 21.68 -20.03
N VAL A 85 -17.89 21.35 -21.25
CA VAL A 85 -18.77 20.82 -22.30
C VAL A 85 -19.32 19.44 -21.93
N ILE A 86 -18.52 18.60 -21.28
CA ILE A 86 -18.93 17.24 -20.88
C ILE A 86 -19.62 17.18 -19.51
N ALA A 87 -19.57 18.26 -18.70
CA ALA A 87 -20.18 18.28 -17.37
C ALA A 87 -21.63 17.76 -17.32
N PRO A 88 -22.53 18.13 -18.25
CA PRO A 88 -23.90 17.60 -18.24
C PRO A 88 -23.99 16.07 -18.28
N LEU A 89 -23.03 15.39 -18.92
CA LEU A 89 -22.98 13.93 -19.01
C LEU A 89 -22.61 13.26 -17.68
N TYR A 90 -22.05 14.00 -16.73
CA TYR A 90 -21.64 13.50 -15.42
C TYR A 90 -22.77 13.55 -14.38
N LEU A 91 -23.90 14.20 -14.69
CA LEU A 91 -25.02 14.32 -13.75
C LEU A 91 -25.49 12.97 -13.17
N PRO A 92 -25.66 11.89 -13.95
CA PRO A 92 -26.04 10.58 -13.38
C PRO A 92 -25.00 9.97 -12.44
N ALA A 93 -23.72 10.25 -12.69
CA ALA A 93 -22.63 9.77 -11.84
C ALA A 93 -22.55 10.55 -10.53
N VAL A 94 -22.82 11.86 -10.58
CA VAL A 94 -22.94 12.72 -9.40
C VAL A 94 -24.09 12.26 -8.51
N THR A 95 -25.30 12.06 -9.08
CA THR A 95 -26.45 11.60 -8.29
C THR A 95 -26.24 10.21 -7.69
N TYR A 96 -25.53 9.33 -8.40
CA TYR A 96 -25.12 8.03 -7.85
C TYR A 96 -24.15 8.17 -6.67
N LEU A 97 -23.16 9.07 -6.75
CA LEU A 97 -22.19 9.30 -5.68
C LEU A 97 -22.81 9.99 -4.46
N ASP A 98 -23.76 10.90 -4.67
CA ASP A 98 -24.57 11.51 -3.60
C ASP A 98 -25.30 10.44 -2.79
N ALA A 99 -25.93 9.47 -3.47
CA ALA A 99 -26.62 8.35 -2.82
C ALA A 99 -25.67 7.35 -2.14
N LYS A 100 -24.37 7.40 -2.42
CA LYS A 100 -23.33 6.52 -1.85
C LYS A 100 -22.37 7.24 -0.90
N GLY A 101 -22.64 8.50 -0.58
CA GLY A 101 -21.86 9.26 0.40
C GLY A 101 -20.47 9.68 -0.06
N TRP A 102 -20.17 9.64 -1.37
CA TRP A 102 -18.87 10.06 -1.93
C TRP A 102 -17.64 9.37 -1.31
N ASP A 103 -17.72 8.05 -1.08
CA ASP A 103 -16.54 7.25 -0.73
C ASP A 103 -15.37 7.51 -1.73
N PRO A 104 -14.16 7.84 -1.27
CA PRO A 104 -13.06 8.24 -2.16
C PRO A 104 -12.65 7.19 -3.20
N LEU A 105 -12.66 5.90 -2.82
CA LEU A 105 -12.29 4.81 -3.71
C LEU A 105 -13.36 4.58 -4.77
N LEU A 106 -14.63 4.64 -4.37
CA LEU A 106 -15.76 4.61 -5.29
C LEU A 106 -15.77 5.81 -6.23
N PHE A 107 -15.47 7.01 -5.72
CA PHE A 107 -15.38 8.23 -6.51
C PHE A 107 -14.32 8.10 -7.62
N ASP A 108 -13.10 7.65 -7.29
CA ASP A 108 -12.05 7.45 -8.30
C ASP A 108 -12.47 6.43 -9.38
N LYS A 109 -13.08 5.32 -8.95
CA LYS A 109 -13.61 4.31 -9.87
C LYS A 109 -14.66 4.88 -10.82
N VAL A 110 -15.65 5.60 -10.30
CA VAL A 110 -16.72 6.23 -11.11
C VAL A 110 -16.12 7.28 -12.05
N ALA A 111 -15.15 8.06 -11.59
CA ALA A 111 -14.50 9.08 -12.39
C ALA A 111 -13.78 8.51 -13.62
N ARG A 112 -13.07 7.38 -13.45
CA ARG A 112 -12.42 6.66 -14.56
C ARG A 112 -13.42 6.09 -15.56
N ILE A 113 -14.52 5.51 -15.07
CA ILE A 113 -15.62 5.02 -15.93
C ILE A 113 -16.18 6.18 -16.77
N MET A 114 -16.49 7.31 -16.13
CA MET A 114 -17.05 8.47 -16.82
C MET A 114 -16.09 9.06 -17.84
N GLU A 115 -14.79 9.15 -17.52
CA GLU A 115 -13.78 9.58 -18.48
C GLU A 115 -13.80 8.72 -19.74
N LYS A 116 -13.78 7.40 -19.56
CA LYS A 116 -13.77 6.44 -20.66
C LYS A 116 -15.04 6.52 -21.51
N LEU A 117 -16.20 6.58 -20.88
CA LEU A 117 -17.50 6.67 -21.58
C LEU A 117 -17.65 7.98 -22.34
N CYS A 118 -17.29 9.12 -21.73
CA CYS A 118 -17.39 10.42 -22.38
C CYS A 118 -16.38 10.56 -23.54
N ALA A 119 -15.13 10.11 -23.37
CA ALA A 119 -14.13 10.12 -24.44
C ALA A 119 -14.58 9.29 -25.65
N SER A 120 -15.00 8.05 -25.41
CA SER A 120 -15.49 7.16 -26.47
C SER A 120 -16.76 7.68 -27.15
N LEU A 121 -17.67 8.34 -26.41
CA LEU A 121 -18.86 8.97 -26.96
C LEU A 121 -18.52 10.14 -27.90
N LEU A 122 -17.62 11.04 -27.49
CA LEU A 122 -17.17 12.16 -28.33
C LEU A 122 -16.50 11.65 -29.61
N ALA A 123 -15.61 10.67 -29.50
CA ALA A 123 -14.96 10.06 -30.66
C ALA A 123 -15.99 9.40 -31.60
N ALA A 124 -16.94 8.62 -31.07
CA ALA A 124 -18.00 7.98 -31.86
C ALA A 124 -18.96 8.99 -32.52
N ALA A 125 -19.25 10.10 -31.85
CA ALA A 125 -20.00 11.21 -32.43
C ALA A 125 -19.24 11.83 -33.60
N SER A 126 -17.92 12.03 -33.48
CA SER A 126 -17.09 12.55 -34.58
C SER A 126 -17.09 11.60 -35.79
N VAL A 127 -17.05 10.28 -35.59
CA VAL A 127 -17.17 9.26 -36.66
C VAL A 127 -18.52 9.39 -37.37
N THR A 128 -19.61 9.56 -36.61
CA THR A 128 -20.96 9.70 -37.16
C THR A 128 -21.09 10.96 -38.01
N LEU A 129 -20.61 12.10 -37.51
CA LEU A 129 -20.65 13.35 -38.26
C LEU A 129 -19.71 13.30 -39.47
N LEU A 130 -18.58 12.58 -39.38
CA LEU A 130 -17.64 12.43 -40.49
C LEU A 130 -18.27 11.62 -41.62
N TYR A 131 -19.01 10.56 -41.29
CA TYR A 131 -19.81 9.83 -42.29
C TYR A 131 -20.77 10.76 -43.02
N LEU A 132 -21.56 11.55 -42.28
CA LEU A 132 -22.51 12.51 -42.86
C LEU A 132 -21.80 13.57 -43.72
N LEU A 133 -20.63 14.02 -43.29
CA LEU A 133 -19.80 14.93 -44.04
C LEU A 133 -19.38 14.26 -45.35
N LEU A 134 -18.71 13.11 -45.31
CA LEU A 134 -18.20 12.37 -46.47
C LEU A 134 -19.30 11.94 -47.47
N ARG A 135 -20.54 11.74 -47.01
CA ARG A 135 -21.71 11.50 -47.88
C ARG A 135 -22.00 12.66 -48.84
N ARG A 136 -21.52 13.87 -48.54
CA ARG A 136 -21.63 15.03 -49.44
C ARG A 136 -20.60 15.01 -50.58
N ARG A 137 -19.57 14.17 -50.50
CA ARG A 137 -18.52 14.04 -51.53
C ARG A 137 -18.47 12.69 -52.22
N SER A 138 -19.11 11.67 -51.65
CA SER A 138 -19.00 10.31 -52.16
C SER A 138 -20.26 9.49 -51.91
N ASN A 139 -20.35 8.35 -52.57
CA ASN A 139 -21.42 7.38 -52.37
C ASN A 139 -21.40 6.80 -50.93
N ALA A 140 -22.46 6.08 -50.55
CA ALA A 140 -22.61 5.59 -49.18
C ALA A 140 -21.52 4.61 -48.76
N GLY A 141 -21.08 3.74 -49.69
CA GLY A 141 -20.04 2.75 -49.44
C GLY A 141 -18.68 3.39 -49.17
N THR A 142 -18.24 4.33 -50.02
CA THR A 142 -16.97 5.03 -49.83
C THR A 142 -16.96 5.88 -48.56
N ALA A 143 -18.07 6.58 -48.27
CA ALA A 143 -18.21 7.34 -47.03
C ALA A 143 -18.14 6.44 -45.80
N ALA A 144 -18.84 5.30 -45.80
CA ALA A 144 -18.80 4.33 -44.71
C ALA A 144 -17.40 3.73 -44.53
N LEU A 145 -16.73 3.32 -45.62
CA LEU A 145 -15.36 2.80 -45.59
C LEU A 145 -14.40 3.80 -44.96
N LEU A 146 -14.39 5.04 -45.44
CA LEU A 146 -13.51 6.09 -44.92
C LEU A 146 -13.85 6.42 -43.46
N SER A 147 -15.11 6.40 -43.04
CA SER A 147 -15.47 6.57 -41.63
C SER A 147 -15.00 5.42 -40.74
N VAL A 148 -15.04 4.18 -41.22
CA VAL A 148 -14.48 3.00 -40.51
C VAL A 148 -12.96 3.12 -40.41
N VAL A 149 -12.28 3.50 -41.49
CA VAL A 149 -10.83 3.71 -41.50
C VAL A 149 -10.43 4.88 -40.60
N TYR A 150 -11.21 5.95 -40.54
CA TYR A 150 -11.01 7.05 -39.58
C TYR A 150 -11.14 6.53 -38.14
N ALA A 151 -12.21 5.77 -37.87
CA ALA A 151 -12.49 5.27 -36.53
C ALA A 151 -11.40 4.33 -36.00
N PHE A 152 -10.89 3.43 -36.85
CA PHE A 152 -10.07 2.31 -36.41
C PHE A 152 -8.66 2.28 -36.98
N GLY A 153 -8.35 3.06 -38.01
CA GLY A 153 -7.02 3.14 -38.63
C GLY A 153 -6.28 4.44 -38.30
N THR A 154 -6.75 5.20 -37.33
CA THR A 154 -6.10 6.44 -36.89
C THR A 154 -6.08 6.56 -35.38
N THR A 155 -5.29 7.51 -34.88
CA THR A 155 -5.20 7.85 -33.46
C THR A 155 -6.54 8.30 -32.85
N THR A 156 -7.61 8.51 -33.63
CA THR A 156 -8.97 8.64 -33.08
C THR A 156 -9.34 7.45 -32.19
N TRP A 157 -8.89 6.24 -32.52
CA TRP A 157 -9.12 5.09 -31.66
C TRP A 157 -8.33 5.23 -30.36
N VAL A 158 -7.00 5.32 -30.40
CA VAL A 158 -6.18 5.15 -29.19
C VAL A 158 -6.03 6.44 -28.36
N ILE A 159 -6.15 7.61 -28.98
CA ILE A 159 -6.09 8.91 -28.29
C ILE A 159 -7.51 9.39 -27.95
N SER A 160 -8.32 9.70 -28.96
CA SER A 160 -9.58 10.42 -28.76
C SER A 160 -10.63 9.61 -28.00
N SER A 161 -10.63 8.28 -28.13
CA SER A 161 -11.68 7.42 -27.55
C SER A 161 -11.32 6.75 -26.22
N GLN A 162 -10.08 6.93 -25.73
CA GLN A 162 -9.57 6.17 -24.58
C GLN A 162 -9.51 6.97 -23.28
N ALA A 163 -9.38 8.29 -23.36
CA ALA A 163 -9.41 9.19 -22.21
C ALA A 163 -9.80 10.61 -22.66
N LEU A 164 -10.10 11.50 -21.70
CA LEU A 164 -10.59 12.86 -21.98
C LEU A 164 -9.46 13.83 -22.38
N TRP A 165 -8.72 13.47 -23.41
CA TRP A 165 -7.83 14.38 -24.12
C TRP A 165 -8.64 15.45 -24.85
N MET A 166 -8.04 16.62 -25.07
CA MET A 166 -8.64 17.70 -25.86
C MET A 166 -8.97 17.31 -27.31
N HIS A 167 -8.28 16.29 -27.83
CA HIS A 167 -8.37 15.84 -29.22
C HIS A 167 -9.74 15.30 -29.61
N GLY A 168 -10.41 14.56 -28.72
CA GLY A 168 -11.72 13.98 -29.02
C GLY A 168 -12.79 15.06 -29.27
N LEU A 169 -12.80 16.10 -28.42
CA LEU A 169 -13.68 17.25 -28.63
C LEU A 169 -13.24 18.08 -29.84
N ALA A 170 -11.93 18.31 -30.05
CA ALA A 170 -11.42 19.04 -31.21
C ALA A 170 -11.89 18.42 -32.54
N GLN A 171 -11.74 17.10 -32.70
CA GLN A 171 -12.19 16.37 -33.87
C GLN A 171 -13.70 16.50 -34.10
N LEU A 172 -14.50 16.36 -33.03
CA LEU A 172 -15.96 16.54 -33.10
C LEU A 172 -16.33 17.95 -33.59
N LEU A 173 -15.70 18.99 -33.02
CA LEU A 173 -15.93 20.39 -33.38
C LEU A 173 -15.49 20.69 -34.82
N ILE A 174 -14.34 20.19 -35.26
CA ILE A 174 -13.83 20.33 -36.62
C ILE A 174 -14.80 19.69 -37.63
N VAL A 175 -15.18 18.43 -37.43
CA VAL A 175 -16.12 17.73 -38.31
C VAL A 175 -17.47 18.44 -38.36
N ALA A 176 -18.01 18.85 -37.21
CA ALA A 176 -19.28 19.56 -37.12
C ALA A 176 -19.21 20.90 -37.87
N THR A 177 -18.14 21.66 -37.70
CA THR A 177 -17.92 22.93 -38.41
C THR A 177 -17.84 22.70 -39.92
N MET A 178 -17.07 21.71 -40.38
CA MET A 178 -17.00 21.35 -41.80
C MET A 178 -18.36 20.89 -42.36
N LEU A 179 -19.14 20.15 -41.58
CA LEU A 179 -20.49 19.73 -41.94
C LEU A 179 -21.46 20.91 -42.05
N LEU A 180 -21.25 22.00 -41.32
CA LEU A 180 -22.03 23.22 -41.48
C LEU A 180 -21.59 24.00 -42.73
N LEU A 181 -20.28 24.23 -42.88
CA LEU A 181 -19.68 25.03 -43.96
C LEU A 181 -19.84 24.42 -45.35
N THR A 182 -20.06 23.11 -45.44
CA THR A 182 -20.28 22.40 -46.72
C THR A 182 -21.77 22.27 -47.08
N GLY A 183 -22.67 22.85 -46.30
CA GLY A 183 -24.11 22.74 -46.49
C GLY A 183 -24.76 24.04 -46.96
N PRO A 184 -26.09 24.06 -47.18
CA PRO A 184 -26.81 25.30 -47.50
C PRO A 184 -26.59 26.37 -46.43
N ARG A 185 -26.53 27.61 -46.90
CA ARG A 185 -26.32 28.82 -46.09
C ARG A 185 -27.63 29.22 -45.43
N THR A 186 -27.70 29.15 -44.10
CA THR A 186 -28.83 29.64 -43.29
C THR A 186 -28.31 30.38 -42.06
N ALA A 187 -29.14 31.26 -41.48
CA ALA A 187 -28.76 32.06 -40.31
C ALA A 187 -28.32 31.19 -39.13
N ILE A 188 -29.09 30.15 -38.81
CA ILE A 188 -28.77 29.20 -37.73
C ILE A 188 -27.42 28.53 -38.00
N ARG A 189 -27.17 28.09 -39.23
CA ARG A 189 -25.89 27.45 -39.56
C ARG A 189 -24.72 28.41 -39.48
N ALA A 190 -24.91 29.69 -39.83
CA ALA A 190 -23.88 30.70 -39.68
C ALA A 190 -23.53 30.95 -38.21
N VAL A 191 -24.55 31.06 -37.35
CA VAL A 191 -24.38 31.20 -35.89
C VAL A 191 -23.66 29.98 -35.30
N VAL A 192 -24.15 28.77 -35.59
CA VAL A 192 -23.55 27.55 -35.04
C VAL A 192 -22.14 27.33 -35.59
N ALA A 193 -21.89 27.60 -36.87
CA ALA A 193 -20.55 27.47 -37.46
C ALA A 193 -19.56 28.48 -36.85
N GLY A 194 -19.98 29.72 -36.63
CA GLY A 194 -19.14 30.74 -35.97
C GLY A 194 -18.77 30.34 -34.55
N PHE A 195 -19.78 29.95 -33.76
CA PHE A 195 -19.58 29.45 -32.39
C PHE A 195 -18.65 28.23 -32.33
N LEU A 196 -18.92 27.18 -33.11
CA LEU A 196 -18.11 25.96 -33.10
C LEU A 196 -16.69 26.20 -33.63
N CYS A 197 -16.53 27.04 -34.65
CA CYS A 197 -15.22 27.37 -35.21
C CYS A 197 -14.32 28.05 -34.16
N ALA A 198 -14.87 29.00 -33.40
CA ALA A 198 -14.14 29.65 -32.32
C ALA A 198 -13.90 28.72 -31.12
N LEU A 199 -14.84 27.81 -30.84
CA LEU A 199 -14.69 26.82 -29.78
C LEU A 199 -13.54 25.83 -30.04
N ILE A 200 -13.18 25.55 -31.30
CA ILE A 200 -11.97 24.76 -31.65
C ILE A 200 -10.72 25.41 -31.03
N ALA A 201 -10.53 26.71 -31.26
CA ALA A 201 -9.38 27.45 -30.72
C ALA A 201 -9.41 27.56 -29.18
N ALA A 202 -10.62 27.71 -28.59
CA ALA A 202 -10.78 27.76 -27.14
C ALA A 202 -10.53 26.40 -26.47
N ASN A 203 -10.89 25.30 -27.15
CA ASN A 203 -10.69 23.94 -26.66
C ASN A 203 -9.22 23.56 -26.58
N ARG A 204 -8.44 23.99 -27.57
CA ARG A 204 -7.01 23.70 -27.66
C ARG A 204 -6.33 24.84 -28.41
N GLN A 205 -5.52 25.64 -27.72
CA GLN A 205 -4.94 26.87 -28.29
C GLN A 205 -4.13 26.60 -29.57
N PRO A 206 -3.33 25.53 -29.69
CA PRO A 206 -2.66 25.21 -30.94
C PRO A 206 -3.60 25.06 -32.14
N ASP A 207 -4.84 24.58 -31.94
CA ASP A 207 -5.82 24.40 -33.02
C ASP A 207 -6.42 25.72 -33.50
N ALA A 208 -6.02 26.86 -32.92
CA ALA A 208 -6.34 28.18 -33.46
C ALA A 208 -5.89 28.34 -34.92
N ILE A 209 -4.81 27.67 -35.34
CA ILE A 209 -4.37 27.64 -36.74
C ILE A 209 -5.41 26.92 -37.63
N LEU A 210 -5.88 25.75 -37.19
CA LEU A 210 -6.93 24.99 -37.91
C LEU A 210 -8.26 25.74 -37.94
N ALA A 211 -8.64 26.34 -36.80
CA ALA A 211 -9.81 27.19 -36.68
C ALA A 211 -9.72 28.43 -37.58
N ALA A 212 -8.54 29.05 -37.71
CA ALA A 212 -8.34 30.18 -38.62
C ALA A 212 -8.55 29.78 -40.09
N GLY A 213 -8.04 28.63 -40.52
CA GLY A 213 -8.30 28.11 -41.88
C GLY A 213 -9.80 27.90 -42.16
N LEU A 214 -10.51 27.25 -41.23
CA LEU A 214 -11.97 27.07 -41.33
C LEU A 214 -12.73 28.39 -41.25
N GLY A 215 -12.29 29.31 -40.40
CA GLY A 215 -12.90 30.62 -40.17
C GLY A 215 -12.76 31.54 -41.36
N LEU A 216 -11.58 31.60 -42.00
CA LEU A 216 -11.36 32.37 -43.23
C LEU A 216 -12.27 31.90 -44.36
N TYR A 217 -12.39 30.58 -44.54
CA TYR A 217 -13.36 30.03 -45.49
C TYR A 217 -14.80 30.29 -45.04
N GLY A 218 -15.08 30.20 -43.74
CA GLY A 218 -16.39 30.45 -43.14
C GLY A 218 -16.88 31.88 -43.36
N LEU A 219 -16.01 32.89 -43.26
CA LEU A 219 -16.32 34.28 -43.56
C LEU A 219 -16.75 34.45 -45.03
N TRP A 220 -16.00 33.84 -45.95
CA TRP A 220 -16.37 33.82 -47.36
C TRP A 220 -17.70 33.08 -47.61
N TRP A 221 -17.89 31.93 -46.96
CA TRP A 221 -19.12 31.12 -47.08
C TRP A 221 -20.34 31.84 -46.49
N ALA A 222 -20.19 32.59 -45.40
CA ALA A 222 -21.29 33.25 -44.71
C ALA A 222 -21.88 34.42 -45.52
N GLY A 223 -21.08 35.08 -46.37
CA GLY A 223 -21.54 36.18 -47.22
C GLY A 223 -22.20 37.31 -46.41
N ARG A 224 -23.48 37.61 -46.67
CA ARG A 224 -24.22 38.64 -45.90
C ARG A 224 -24.46 38.27 -44.42
N MET A 225 -24.25 37.02 -44.03
CA MET A 225 -24.41 36.54 -42.65
C MET A 225 -23.11 36.58 -41.84
N ILE A 226 -22.04 37.19 -42.37
CA ILE A 226 -20.78 37.39 -41.62
C ILE A 226 -21.02 37.97 -40.22
N PRO A 227 -21.90 38.96 -39.99
CA PRO A 227 -22.14 39.48 -38.64
C PRO A 227 -22.60 38.39 -37.67
N LEU A 228 -23.49 37.48 -38.08
CA LEU A 228 -23.96 36.37 -37.24
C LEU A 228 -22.84 35.36 -36.94
N PHE A 229 -22.01 35.07 -37.92
CA PHE A 229 -20.85 34.18 -37.76
C PHE A 229 -19.84 34.77 -36.77
N VAL A 230 -19.53 36.06 -36.90
CA VAL A 230 -18.55 36.73 -36.04
C VAL A 230 -19.08 36.93 -34.63
N THR A 231 -20.32 37.42 -34.45
CA THR A 231 -20.86 37.66 -33.11
C THR A 231 -21.02 36.38 -32.29
N SER A 232 -21.40 35.27 -32.94
CA SER A 232 -21.44 33.95 -32.29
C SER A 232 -20.06 33.41 -31.95
N ALA A 233 -19.04 33.65 -32.79
CA ALA A 233 -17.65 33.31 -32.53
C ALA A 233 -17.07 34.09 -31.33
N LEU A 234 -17.51 35.32 -31.09
CA LEU A 234 -17.06 36.14 -29.96
C LEU A 234 -17.49 35.57 -28.59
N ILE A 235 -18.54 34.74 -28.52
CA ILE A 235 -19.02 34.17 -27.26
C ILE A 235 -17.98 33.24 -26.61
N PRO A 236 -17.53 32.13 -27.25
CA PRO A 236 -16.53 31.26 -26.65
C PRO A 236 -15.18 31.96 -26.46
N VAL A 237 -14.81 32.88 -27.37
CA VAL A 237 -13.58 33.71 -27.23
C VAL A 237 -13.66 34.60 -26.00
N GLY A 238 -14.78 35.29 -25.78
CA GLY A 238 -14.98 36.16 -24.63
C GLY A 238 -14.96 35.39 -23.31
N LEU A 239 -15.63 34.24 -23.24
CA LEU A 239 -15.65 33.39 -22.05
C LEU A 239 -14.27 32.84 -21.69
N ILE A 240 -13.52 32.31 -22.67
CA ILE A 240 -12.18 31.77 -22.40
C ILE A 240 -11.18 32.88 -22.08
N LEU A 241 -11.30 34.04 -22.72
CA LEU A 241 -10.46 35.21 -22.42
C LEU A 241 -10.74 35.73 -21.01
N ALA A 242 -12.01 35.79 -20.59
CA ALA A 242 -12.37 36.13 -19.22
C ALA A 242 -11.77 35.13 -18.22
N TYR A 243 -11.94 33.82 -18.45
CA TYR A 243 -11.32 32.78 -17.61
C TYR A 243 -9.80 32.95 -17.50
N ASN A 244 -9.13 33.10 -18.65
CA ASN A 244 -7.68 33.24 -18.75
C ASN A 244 -7.16 34.53 -18.07
N LEU A 245 -7.83 35.66 -18.24
CA LEU A 245 -7.39 36.93 -17.64
C LEU A 245 -7.72 37.02 -16.14
N LEU A 246 -8.90 36.54 -15.72
CA LEU A 246 -9.35 36.64 -14.34
C LEU A 246 -8.64 35.65 -13.42
N LEU A 247 -8.44 34.39 -13.86
CA LEU A 247 -7.82 33.35 -13.03
C LEU A 247 -6.32 33.21 -13.31
N VAL A 248 -5.93 33.03 -14.58
CA VAL A 248 -4.52 32.76 -14.93
C VAL A 248 -3.69 34.04 -14.93
N GLY A 249 -4.27 35.16 -15.36
CA GLY A 249 -3.57 36.42 -15.60
C GLY A 249 -2.79 36.46 -16.91
N HIS A 250 -3.05 35.54 -17.85
CA HIS A 250 -2.36 35.45 -19.14
C HIS A 250 -3.34 35.11 -20.27
N PHE A 251 -3.39 35.91 -21.35
CA PHE A 251 -4.41 35.77 -22.41
C PHE A 251 -4.41 34.40 -23.10
N ALA A 252 -3.23 33.79 -23.28
CA ALA A 252 -3.09 32.45 -23.86
C ALA A 252 -3.39 31.30 -22.88
N GLY A 253 -3.79 31.61 -21.65
CA GLY A 253 -4.09 30.64 -20.59
C GLY A 253 -2.84 29.96 -20.02
N ALA A 254 -3.06 28.95 -19.17
CA ALA A 254 -1.99 28.26 -18.45
C ALA A 254 -1.03 27.48 -19.37
N TYR A 255 -1.48 27.13 -20.58
CA TYR A 255 -0.69 26.40 -21.58
C TYR A 255 0.57 27.17 -22.02
N ALA A 256 0.49 28.51 -22.10
CA ALA A 256 1.64 29.34 -22.44
C ALA A 256 2.71 29.36 -21.34
N LEU A 257 2.34 29.04 -20.10
CA LEU A 257 3.26 28.96 -18.95
C LEU A 257 4.01 27.62 -18.90
N LEU A 258 3.71 26.67 -19.80
CA LEU A 258 4.40 25.37 -19.90
C LEU A 258 5.62 25.41 -20.84
N ILE A 259 5.67 26.37 -21.76
CA ILE A 259 6.71 26.44 -22.79
C ILE A 259 7.98 26.98 -22.16
N ARG A 260 9.05 26.17 -22.15
CA ARG A 260 10.38 26.57 -21.70
C ARG A 260 11.32 26.73 -22.90
N PRO A 261 12.40 27.54 -22.80
CA PRO A 261 13.35 27.74 -23.89
C PRO A 261 14.01 26.45 -24.40
N ASP A 262 14.24 25.49 -23.51
CA ASP A 262 14.77 24.16 -23.83
C ASP A 262 13.80 23.30 -24.65
N ASN A 263 12.50 23.60 -24.67
CA ASN A 263 11.52 22.86 -25.47
C ASN A 263 11.56 23.21 -26.96
N PHE A 264 12.26 24.28 -27.36
CA PHE A 264 12.37 24.65 -28.77
C PHE A 264 13.33 23.72 -29.51
N ASN A 265 12.99 23.43 -30.76
CA ASN A 265 13.78 22.61 -31.66
C ASN A 265 14.50 23.50 -32.67
N ASP A 266 15.83 23.47 -32.64
CA ASP A 266 16.66 24.27 -33.53
C ASP A 266 16.59 23.80 -35.00
N ASN A 267 16.08 22.58 -35.26
CA ASN A 267 15.97 21.99 -36.59
C ASN A 267 14.51 21.69 -36.96
N VAL A 268 13.79 22.72 -37.42
CA VAL A 268 12.39 22.62 -37.86
C VAL A 268 12.18 21.54 -38.93
N PRO A 269 13.02 21.41 -39.98
CA PRO A 269 12.88 20.31 -40.95
C PRO A 269 12.94 18.92 -40.32
N ALA A 270 13.86 18.69 -39.38
CA ALA A 270 13.93 17.43 -38.63
C ALA A 270 12.68 17.20 -37.77
N GLY A 271 12.12 18.26 -37.19
CA GLY A 271 10.86 18.19 -36.44
C GLY A 271 9.67 17.82 -37.32
N VAL A 272 9.55 18.44 -38.50
CA VAL A 272 8.53 18.08 -39.50
C VAL A 272 8.70 16.63 -39.97
N ALA A 273 9.94 16.19 -40.25
CA ALA A 273 10.23 14.82 -40.62
C ALA A 273 9.86 13.85 -39.48
N GLY A 274 10.15 14.20 -38.23
CA GLY A 274 9.79 13.42 -37.04
C GLY A 274 8.28 13.25 -36.91
N LEU A 275 7.52 14.33 -37.04
CA LEU A 275 6.04 14.31 -36.96
C LEU A 275 5.37 13.51 -38.08
N LEU A 276 5.99 13.40 -39.26
CA LEU A 276 5.40 12.73 -40.41
C LEU A 276 5.89 11.30 -40.60
N PHE A 277 7.16 11.01 -40.29
CA PHE A 277 7.84 9.77 -40.71
C PHE A 277 8.60 9.04 -39.60
N SER A 278 8.72 9.58 -38.38
CA SER A 278 9.40 8.83 -37.32
C SER A 278 8.66 7.52 -36.99
N PRO A 279 9.36 6.43 -36.69
CA PRO A 279 8.74 5.17 -36.28
C PRO A 279 7.82 5.31 -35.05
N THR A 280 8.12 6.23 -34.13
CA THR A 280 7.37 6.35 -32.87
C THR A 280 6.27 7.42 -32.89
N ARG A 281 6.40 8.48 -33.73
CA ARG A 281 5.47 9.62 -33.76
C ARG A 281 4.98 10.03 -35.15
N GLY A 282 5.35 9.31 -36.21
CA GLY A 282 5.07 9.69 -37.59
C GLY A 282 3.63 9.45 -38.02
N LEU A 283 2.93 10.48 -38.51
CA LEU A 283 1.56 10.37 -39.04
C LEU A 283 1.43 9.28 -40.13
N PHE A 284 2.39 9.23 -41.04
CA PHE A 284 2.38 8.28 -42.16
C PHE A 284 2.90 6.89 -41.79
N VAL A 285 3.45 6.72 -40.60
CA VAL A 285 3.80 5.40 -40.05
C VAL A 285 2.57 4.77 -39.42
N PHE A 286 1.84 5.52 -38.60
CA PHE A 286 0.65 5.02 -37.91
C PHE A 286 -0.60 4.97 -38.81
N SER A 287 -0.71 5.90 -39.77
CA SER A 287 -1.81 5.96 -40.74
C SER A 287 -1.29 6.10 -42.18
N PRO A 288 -0.62 5.07 -42.73
CA PRO A 288 0.08 5.13 -44.03
C PRO A 288 -0.84 5.46 -45.21
N PHE A 289 -2.12 5.12 -45.15
CA PHE A 289 -3.09 5.45 -46.20
C PHE A 289 -3.26 6.97 -46.38
N LEU A 290 -2.90 7.80 -45.39
CA LEU A 290 -2.94 9.25 -45.49
C LEU A 290 -1.87 9.82 -46.43
N LEU A 291 -0.81 9.07 -46.78
CA LEU A 291 0.18 9.47 -47.79
C LEU A 291 -0.44 9.71 -49.18
N PHE A 292 -1.59 9.10 -49.44
CA PHE A 292 -2.32 9.30 -50.69
C PHE A 292 -2.83 10.75 -50.84
N VAL A 293 -3.02 11.50 -49.76
CA VAL A 293 -3.43 12.91 -49.85
C VAL A 293 -2.33 13.77 -50.49
N PRO A 294 -1.08 13.82 -49.96
CA PRO A 294 -0.02 14.59 -50.62
C PRO A 294 0.40 14.02 -51.98
N CYS A 295 0.44 12.69 -52.16
CA CYS A 295 0.80 12.09 -53.45
C CYS A 295 -0.18 12.44 -54.59
N PHE A 296 -1.46 12.65 -54.26
CA PHE A 296 -2.50 13.02 -55.21
C PHE A 296 -3.00 14.47 -54.99
N LEU A 297 -2.17 15.35 -54.41
CA LEU A 297 -2.58 16.71 -54.03
C LEU A 297 -3.17 17.50 -55.20
N LEU A 298 -2.58 17.38 -56.40
CA LEU A 298 -3.08 18.06 -57.60
C LEU A 298 -4.50 17.63 -57.97
N LEU A 299 -4.85 16.35 -57.75
CA LEU A 299 -6.19 15.84 -57.97
C LEU A 299 -7.17 16.39 -56.93
N VAL A 300 -6.75 16.42 -55.65
CA VAL A 300 -7.55 16.96 -54.55
C VAL A 300 -7.86 18.45 -54.78
N LEU A 301 -6.90 19.22 -55.31
CA LEU A 301 -7.06 20.65 -55.62
C LEU A 301 -7.81 20.94 -56.93
N ARG A 302 -7.99 19.94 -57.81
CA ARG A 302 -8.71 20.09 -59.09
C ARG A 302 -10.23 20.16 -58.93
N ASP A 303 -10.78 19.69 -57.81
CA ASP A 303 -12.22 19.81 -57.54
C ASP A 303 -12.62 21.27 -57.26
N ARG A 304 -13.08 21.95 -58.31
CA ARG A 304 -13.46 23.37 -58.27
C ARG A 304 -14.53 23.68 -57.23
N SER A 305 -15.42 22.73 -56.93
CA SER A 305 -16.55 22.96 -56.01
C SER A 305 -16.10 23.09 -54.55
N THR A 306 -14.99 22.46 -54.19
CA THR A 306 -14.48 22.40 -52.81
C THR A 306 -13.09 23.00 -52.66
N ARG A 307 -12.46 23.44 -53.77
CA ARG A 307 -11.08 23.97 -53.81
C ARG A 307 -10.81 25.03 -52.75
N GLY A 308 -11.73 25.97 -52.53
CA GLY A 308 -11.57 27.03 -51.53
C GLY A 308 -11.36 26.47 -50.11
N LEU A 309 -12.24 25.55 -49.70
CA LEU A 309 -12.15 24.90 -48.39
C LEU A 309 -10.90 24.02 -48.30
N THR A 310 -10.63 23.22 -49.34
CA THR A 310 -9.46 22.34 -49.44
C THR A 310 -8.15 23.10 -49.29
N THR A 311 -8.00 24.25 -49.97
CA THR A 311 -6.81 25.10 -49.86
C THR A 311 -6.69 25.71 -48.47
N ALA A 312 -7.79 26.20 -47.88
CA ALA A 312 -7.78 26.82 -46.56
C ALA A 312 -7.39 25.84 -45.46
N ILE A 313 -8.00 24.64 -45.43
CA ILE A 313 -7.64 23.60 -44.45
C ILE A 313 -6.26 23.01 -44.74
N GLY A 314 -5.88 22.84 -46.01
CA GLY A 314 -4.55 22.35 -46.40
C GLY A 314 -3.43 23.28 -45.93
N GLY A 315 -3.59 24.58 -46.16
CA GLY A 315 -2.64 25.60 -45.68
C GLY A 315 -2.55 25.62 -44.15
N ALA A 316 -3.68 25.55 -43.45
CA ALA A 316 -3.71 25.49 -41.99
C ALA A 316 -3.01 24.24 -41.44
N MET A 317 -3.22 23.06 -42.04
CA MET A 317 -2.54 21.82 -41.63
C MET A 317 -1.02 21.91 -41.84
N VAL A 318 -0.56 22.43 -42.97
CA VAL A 318 0.88 22.62 -43.23
C VAL A 318 1.48 23.58 -42.20
N LEU A 319 0.81 24.70 -41.91
CA LEU A 319 1.27 25.65 -40.90
C LEU A 319 1.31 25.02 -39.50
N GLN A 320 0.32 24.19 -39.15
CA GLN A 320 0.28 23.46 -37.89
C GLN A 320 1.46 22.47 -37.74
N VAL A 321 1.77 21.72 -38.79
CA VAL A 321 2.90 20.77 -38.80
C VAL A 321 4.22 21.50 -38.63
N ILE A 322 4.41 22.63 -39.33
CA ILE A 322 5.60 23.48 -39.18
C ILE A 322 5.70 24.00 -37.75
N PHE A 323 4.61 24.53 -37.19
CA PHE A 323 4.54 25.04 -35.82
C PHE A 323 4.94 23.97 -34.79
N TYR A 324 4.44 22.74 -34.92
CA TYR A 324 4.83 21.66 -34.03
C TYR A 324 6.27 21.17 -34.26
N GLY A 325 6.80 21.30 -35.48
CA GLY A 325 8.20 20.99 -35.78
C GLY A 325 9.20 21.94 -35.09
N MET A 326 8.74 23.11 -34.64
CA MET A 326 9.56 24.10 -33.92
C MET A 326 9.77 23.78 -32.44
N VAL A 327 9.09 22.78 -31.89
CA VAL A 327 9.18 22.39 -30.48
C VAL A 327 9.52 20.90 -30.34
N ASP A 328 9.66 20.43 -29.11
CA ASP A 328 9.89 19.01 -28.81
C ASP A 328 8.71 18.14 -29.29
N TRP A 329 8.85 17.59 -30.49
CA TRP A 329 7.84 16.80 -31.18
C TRP A 329 7.70 15.37 -30.66
N ARG A 330 8.44 14.98 -29.59
CA ARG A 330 8.32 13.66 -28.95
C ARG A 330 6.98 13.46 -28.24
N GLN A 331 6.22 14.53 -27.97
CA GLN A 331 4.81 14.51 -27.52
C GLN A 331 4.55 13.91 -26.13
N GLY A 332 5.59 13.60 -25.35
CA GLY A 332 5.47 12.92 -24.05
C GLY A 332 4.98 11.47 -24.19
N ILE A 333 4.62 10.83 -23.07
CA ILE A 333 4.10 9.46 -23.04
C ILE A 333 2.71 9.46 -23.68
N SER A 334 2.60 8.89 -24.89
CA SER A 334 1.36 8.86 -25.66
C SER A 334 1.47 7.85 -26.82
N TRP A 335 0.34 7.50 -27.43
CA TRP A 335 0.36 6.66 -28.64
C TRP A 335 0.54 7.49 -29.92
N GLY A 336 1.59 7.20 -30.69
CA GLY A 336 1.75 7.68 -32.06
C GLY A 336 1.73 9.22 -32.24
N PRO A 337 1.22 9.73 -33.38
CA PRO A 337 1.22 11.15 -33.76
C PRO A 337 0.12 11.97 -33.04
N ARG A 338 0.02 11.85 -31.71
CA ARG A 338 -1.04 12.48 -30.87
C ARG A 338 -1.36 13.93 -31.27
N TRP A 339 -0.36 14.80 -31.46
CA TRP A 339 -0.56 16.21 -31.79
C TRP A 339 -1.22 16.46 -33.15
N LEU A 340 -1.12 15.52 -34.10
CA LEU A 340 -1.72 15.61 -35.43
C LEU A 340 -3.10 14.94 -35.49
N THR A 341 -3.63 14.49 -34.36
CA THR A 341 -4.95 13.84 -34.28
C THR A 341 -6.07 14.79 -34.75
N ASP A 342 -5.97 16.09 -34.47
CA ASP A 342 -7.06 17.05 -34.70
C ASP A 342 -7.29 17.34 -36.19
N MET A 343 -6.28 17.15 -37.03
CA MET A 343 -6.39 17.33 -38.49
C MET A 343 -6.92 16.10 -39.23
N LEU A 344 -7.07 14.95 -38.57
CA LEU A 344 -7.53 13.71 -39.20
C LEU A 344 -8.86 13.89 -39.95
N PRO A 345 -9.93 14.51 -39.39
CA PRO A 345 -11.14 14.82 -40.15
C PRO A 345 -10.93 15.55 -41.48
N MET A 346 -10.01 16.51 -41.50
CA MET A 346 -9.70 17.33 -42.68
C MET A 346 -8.98 16.49 -43.74
N LEU A 347 -8.04 15.64 -43.32
CA LEU A 347 -7.35 14.71 -44.20
C LEU A 347 -8.32 13.65 -44.77
N MET A 348 -9.21 13.10 -43.94
CA MET A 348 -10.23 12.15 -44.38
C MET A 348 -11.18 12.77 -45.41
N TRP A 349 -11.53 14.05 -45.25
CA TRP A 349 -12.36 14.79 -46.21
C TRP A 349 -11.69 14.98 -47.59
N MET A 350 -10.37 14.93 -47.67
CA MET A 350 -9.60 15.07 -48.92
C MET A 350 -9.45 13.76 -49.70
N LEU A 351 -9.71 12.60 -49.10
CA LEU A 351 -9.54 11.27 -49.73
C LEU A 351 -10.58 10.86 -50.80
N PRO A 352 -11.86 11.27 -50.77
CA PRO A 352 -12.85 10.84 -51.76
C PRO A 352 -12.46 11.01 -53.23
N PRO A 353 -11.95 12.18 -53.70
CA PRO A 353 -11.52 12.32 -55.09
C PRO A 353 -10.34 11.41 -55.43
N VAL A 354 -9.44 11.15 -54.47
CA VAL A 354 -8.31 10.24 -54.65
C VAL A 354 -8.80 8.83 -54.91
N LEU A 355 -9.67 8.28 -54.05
CA LEU A 355 -10.25 6.95 -54.21
C LEU A 355 -11.00 6.77 -55.54
N GLY A 356 -11.67 7.84 -55.99
CA GLY A 356 -12.35 7.85 -57.29
C GLY A 356 -11.39 7.67 -58.48
N ALA A 357 -10.16 8.18 -58.38
CA ALA A 357 -9.17 8.12 -59.45
C ALA A 357 -8.20 6.93 -59.38
N LEU A 358 -8.15 6.21 -58.25
CA LEU A 358 -7.26 5.06 -58.10
C LEU A 358 -7.65 3.91 -59.03
N SER A 359 -6.64 3.33 -59.70
CA SER A 359 -6.75 2.06 -60.41
C SER A 359 -7.05 0.90 -59.46
N LEU A 360 -7.37 -0.28 -59.99
CA LEU A 360 -7.59 -1.47 -59.16
C LEU A 360 -6.39 -1.75 -58.24
N VAL A 361 -5.17 -1.70 -58.78
CA VAL A 361 -3.92 -1.87 -58.00
C VAL A 361 -3.79 -0.79 -56.94
N GLY A 362 -4.05 0.48 -57.27
CA GLY A 362 -4.00 1.58 -56.31
C GLY A 362 -5.00 1.40 -55.16
N ARG A 363 -6.21 0.88 -55.45
CA ARG A 363 -7.21 0.55 -54.42
C ARG A 363 -6.77 -0.59 -53.52
N VAL A 364 -6.10 -1.62 -54.06
CA VAL A 364 -5.52 -2.71 -53.27
C VAL A 364 -4.44 -2.16 -52.34
N VAL A 365 -3.51 -1.34 -52.83
CA VAL A 365 -2.46 -0.72 -52.01
C VAL A 365 -3.07 0.16 -50.91
N PHE A 366 -4.06 0.98 -51.25
CA PHE A 366 -4.79 1.79 -50.25
C PHE A 366 -5.46 0.90 -49.20
N GLY A 367 -6.12 -0.19 -49.61
CA GLY A 367 -6.75 -1.15 -48.72
C GLY A 367 -5.76 -1.84 -47.77
N LEU A 368 -4.59 -2.24 -48.27
CA LEU A 368 -3.50 -2.80 -47.45
C LEU A 368 -2.98 -1.77 -46.45
N ALA A 369 -2.79 -0.51 -46.87
CA ALA A 369 -2.38 0.57 -45.98
C ALA A 369 -3.43 0.85 -44.89
N CYS A 370 -4.73 0.79 -45.21
CA CYS A 370 -5.80 0.87 -44.22
C CYS A 370 -5.77 -0.32 -43.25
N GLY A 371 -5.59 -1.54 -43.76
CA GLY A 371 -5.48 -2.75 -42.93
C GLY A 371 -4.31 -2.70 -41.97
N LEU A 372 -3.14 -2.24 -42.44
CA LEU A 372 -1.96 -2.02 -41.61
C LEU A 372 -2.21 -0.96 -40.53
N ALA A 373 -2.81 0.17 -40.88
CA ALA A 373 -3.15 1.21 -39.93
C ALA A 373 -4.10 0.69 -38.83
N ILE A 374 -5.12 -0.09 -39.21
CA ILE A 374 -6.03 -0.73 -38.24
C ILE A 374 -5.28 -1.71 -37.34
N ALA A 375 -4.37 -2.52 -37.89
CA ALA A 375 -3.57 -3.45 -37.09
C ALA A 375 -2.70 -2.70 -36.06
N ILE A 376 -2.07 -1.59 -36.45
CA ILE A 376 -1.30 -0.72 -35.55
C ILE A 376 -2.20 -0.20 -34.42
N GLU A 377 -3.35 0.40 -34.73
CA GLU A 377 -4.26 0.94 -33.71
C GLU A 377 -4.87 -0.16 -32.82
N VAL A 378 -5.05 -1.39 -33.31
CA VAL A 378 -5.43 -2.55 -32.47
C VAL A 378 -4.36 -2.82 -31.41
N VAL A 379 -3.07 -2.78 -31.77
CA VAL A 379 -1.98 -2.89 -30.78
C VAL A 379 -2.07 -1.76 -29.76
N GLY A 380 -2.31 -0.52 -30.21
CA GLY A 380 -2.51 0.61 -29.30
C GLY A 380 -3.70 0.44 -28.36
N ALA A 381 -4.84 -0.03 -28.87
CA ALA A 381 -6.05 -0.19 -28.05
C ALA A 381 -5.90 -1.28 -26.98
N PHE A 382 -5.17 -2.36 -27.26
CA PHE A 382 -5.16 -3.57 -26.43
C PHE A 382 -3.82 -3.94 -25.78
N TRP A 383 -2.68 -3.43 -26.27
CA TRP A 383 -1.37 -3.69 -25.68
C TRP A 383 -0.75 -2.45 -25.05
N TYR A 384 -0.88 -1.27 -25.64
CA TYR A 384 -0.14 -0.09 -25.18
C TYR A 384 -0.32 0.25 -23.69
N THR A 385 0.80 0.35 -22.97
CA THR A 385 0.93 0.70 -21.55
C THR A 385 1.78 1.96 -21.33
N GLY A 386 2.43 2.48 -22.39
CA GLY A 386 3.33 3.63 -22.33
C GLY A 386 4.75 3.28 -21.85
N VAL A 387 5.04 2.00 -21.60
CA VAL A 387 6.38 1.55 -21.17
C VAL A 387 7.41 1.80 -22.27
N ALA A 388 7.04 1.59 -23.54
CA ALA A 388 7.95 1.84 -24.67
C ALA A 388 8.37 3.32 -24.78
N ASP A 389 7.52 4.26 -24.38
CA ASP A 389 7.81 5.69 -24.46
C ASP A 389 8.89 6.13 -23.48
N MET A 390 9.15 5.36 -22.42
CA MET A 390 10.22 5.67 -21.48
C MET A 390 11.59 5.68 -22.19
N ALA A 391 11.80 4.77 -23.15
CA ALA A 391 13.01 4.76 -23.98
C ALA A 391 13.08 5.98 -24.92
N VAL A 392 11.93 6.42 -25.44
CA VAL A 392 11.83 7.61 -26.30
C VAL A 392 12.16 8.90 -25.54
N MET A 393 11.81 8.94 -24.26
CA MET A 393 12.00 10.09 -23.37
C MET A 393 13.29 10.02 -22.54
N ALA A 394 14.11 8.98 -22.68
CA ALA A 394 15.27 8.72 -21.83
C ALA A 394 16.43 9.72 -22.01
N LEU A 395 16.58 10.30 -23.20
CA LEU A 395 17.67 11.24 -23.50
C LEU A 395 17.21 12.70 -23.36
N GLU A 396 18.10 13.51 -22.80
CA GLU A 396 18.00 14.98 -22.72
C GLU A 396 19.08 15.65 -23.61
N GLY A 397 19.03 16.98 -23.75
CA GLY A 397 20.01 17.73 -24.54
C GLY A 397 19.82 17.65 -26.07
N PRO A 398 20.87 17.92 -26.87
CA PRO A 398 20.77 18.02 -28.34
C PRO A 398 20.29 16.73 -29.03
N ASP A 399 20.67 15.57 -28.50
CA ASP A 399 20.35 14.25 -29.08
C ASP A 399 19.02 13.66 -28.56
N ARG A 400 18.26 14.41 -27.77
CA ARG A 400 17.02 13.94 -27.11
C ARG A 400 15.98 13.32 -28.03
N MET A 401 16.00 13.68 -29.32
CA MET A 401 15.05 13.22 -30.34
C MET A 401 15.49 11.94 -31.05
N ARG A 402 16.76 11.53 -30.91
CA ARG A 402 17.32 10.36 -31.59
C ARG A 402 16.60 9.05 -31.25
N PRO A 403 16.18 8.77 -30.00
CA PRO A 403 15.48 7.52 -29.66
C PRO A 403 14.13 7.37 -30.38
N ALA A 404 13.50 8.48 -30.79
CA ALA A 404 12.24 8.44 -31.55
C ALA A 404 12.40 7.93 -32.99
N TRP A 405 13.64 7.84 -33.49
CA TRP A 405 13.96 7.29 -34.81
C TRP A 405 14.32 5.80 -34.78
N ASP A 406 14.48 5.20 -33.61
CA ASP A 406 14.72 3.77 -33.49
C ASP A 406 13.39 3.00 -33.63
N ILE A 407 13.36 2.07 -34.59
CA ILE A 407 12.19 1.24 -34.86
C ILE A 407 11.84 0.31 -33.70
N HIS A 408 12.82 -0.10 -32.89
CA HIS A 408 12.58 -0.94 -31.71
C HIS A 408 11.82 -0.19 -30.62
N ASN A 409 11.85 1.15 -30.64
CA ASN A 409 11.08 2.00 -29.74
C ASN A 409 9.67 2.31 -30.28
N ALA A 410 9.30 1.84 -31.48
CA ALA A 410 7.94 2.03 -31.99
C ALA A 410 6.95 1.25 -31.11
N ALA A 411 5.98 1.95 -30.52
CA ALA A 411 5.07 1.36 -29.54
C ALA A 411 4.28 0.16 -30.10
N PHE A 412 3.92 0.17 -31.39
CA PHE A 412 3.25 -0.97 -32.04
C PHE A 412 4.13 -2.20 -32.27
N ILE A 413 5.45 -2.10 -32.01
CA ILE A 413 6.42 -3.20 -32.00
C ILE A 413 6.77 -3.56 -30.56
N ALA A 414 7.21 -2.56 -29.78
CA ALA A 414 7.73 -2.76 -28.43
C ALA A 414 6.70 -3.33 -27.44
N GLU A 415 5.45 -2.87 -27.52
CA GLU A 415 4.39 -3.25 -26.57
C GLU A 415 3.89 -4.70 -26.83
N LEU A 416 4.27 -5.33 -27.95
CA LEU A 416 3.98 -6.75 -28.20
C LEU A 416 4.90 -7.70 -27.42
N ASN A 417 5.96 -7.18 -26.78
CA ASN A 417 6.90 -7.97 -25.97
C ASN A 417 6.36 -8.35 -24.59
N HIS A 418 5.18 -7.89 -24.22
CA HIS A 418 4.48 -8.30 -23.01
C HIS A 418 3.05 -8.77 -23.33
N PRO A 419 2.40 -9.50 -22.41
CA PRO A 419 1.01 -9.92 -22.59
C PRO A 419 0.08 -8.73 -22.85
N ARG A 420 -1.05 -9.02 -23.49
CA ARG A 420 -2.14 -8.06 -23.70
C ARG A 420 -2.49 -7.34 -22.40
N ALA A 421 -2.68 -6.03 -22.46
CA ALA A 421 -3.07 -5.26 -21.30
C ALA A 421 -4.45 -5.71 -20.78
N PRO A 422 -4.59 -6.04 -19.49
CA PRO A 422 -5.85 -6.49 -18.94
C PRO A 422 -6.86 -5.33 -18.85
N ALA A 423 -8.13 -5.70 -18.65
CA ALA A 423 -9.16 -4.72 -18.32
C ALA A 423 -8.84 -4.07 -16.96
N ASP A 424 -8.92 -2.74 -16.91
CA ASP A 424 -8.51 -1.96 -15.73
C ASP A 424 -9.57 -0.94 -15.29
N LEU A 425 -10.70 -0.84 -16.01
CA LEU A 425 -11.72 0.17 -15.71
C LEU A 425 -12.54 -0.16 -14.44
N LEU A 426 -12.79 -1.45 -14.18
CA LEU A 426 -13.66 -1.92 -13.09
C LEU A 426 -12.88 -2.53 -11.92
N VAL A 427 -11.78 -1.90 -11.52
CA VAL A 427 -11.00 -2.36 -10.36
C VAL A 427 -11.71 -2.03 -9.05
N ASP A 428 -11.89 -3.03 -8.20
CA ASP A 428 -12.24 -2.86 -6.78
C ASP A 428 -10.95 -2.80 -5.96
N LEU A 429 -10.55 -1.59 -5.56
CA LEU A 429 -9.39 -1.36 -4.70
C LEU A 429 -9.86 -1.32 -3.24
N ARG A 430 -9.18 -2.06 -2.37
CA ARG A 430 -9.33 -2.00 -0.91
C ARG A 430 -7.96 -2.06 -0.27
N GLY A 431 -7.82 -1.47 0.90
CA GLY A 431 -6.57 -1.52 1.64
C GLY A 431 -6.53 -0.51 2.78
N ASN A 432 -5.48 -0.60 3.57
CA ASN A 432 -5.20 0.35 4.63
C ASN A 432 -3.68 0.44 4.87
N VAL A 433 -3.25 1.53 5.50
CA VAL A 433 -1.93 1.66 6.14
C VAL A 433 -2.14 1.41 7.62
N ASP A 434 -1.46 0.42 8.17
CA ASP A 434 -1.66 -0.01 9.55
C ASP A 434 -0.65 0.67 10.48
N VAL A 435 0.62 0.69 10.07
CA VAL A 435 1.76 1.19 10.88
C VAL A 435 2.66 2.06 10.02
N ILE A 436 3.13 3.17 10.62
CA ILE A 436 4.22 3.99 10.11
C ILE A 436 5.15 4.23 11.31
N ASP A 437 6.26 3.51 11.36
CA ASP A 437 7.20 3.53 12.49
C ASP A 437 8.61 3.88 12.00
N ASP A 438 9.45 4.40 12.90
CA ASP A 438 10.90 4.46 12.68
C ASP A 438 11.61 3.28 13.37
N VAL A 439 12.33 2.50 12.58
CA VAL A 439 13.03 1.29 13.01
C VAL A 439 14.53 1.42 12.79
N ASP A 440 15.33 0.90 13.72
CA ASP A 440 16.77 0.86 13.56
C ASP A 440 17.15 -0.50 12.94
N VAL A 441 17.60 -0.49 11.68
CA VAL A 441 18.00 -1.71 10.96
C VAL A 441 19.52 -1.85 11.00
N VAL A 442 20.02 -3.04 11.31
CA VAL A 442 21.47 -3.34 11.26
C VAL A 442 21.95 -3.20 9.83
N ASP A 443 22.87 -2.26 9.58
CA ASP A 443 23.40 -2.00 8.24
C ASP A 443 24.24 -3.21 7.77
N ALA A 444 23.71 -3.95 6.78
CA ALA A 444 24.37 -5.13 6.24
C ALA A 444 25.71 -4.80 5.53
N VAL A 445 25.89 -3.54 5.10
CA VAL A 445 27.10 -3.07 4.40
C VAL A 445 28.21 -2.71 5.41
N ALA A 446 27.85 -2.27 6.62
CA ALA A 446 28.81 -1.92 7.68
C ALA A 446 29.51 -3.14 8.33
N ARG A 447 29.04 -4.37 8.07
CA ARG A 447 29.71 -5.59 8.58
C ARG A 447 31.16 -5.78 8.09
N ARG A 448 31.61 -5.02 7.08
CA ARG A 448 32.96 -5.16 6.52
C ARG A 448 34.01 -4.23 7.14
N ASP A 449 33.62 -3.13 7.77
CA ASP A 449 34.59 -2.19 8.37
C ASP A 449 34.27 -1.92 9.84
N ALA A 450 35.11 -2.51 10.70
CA ALA A 450 35.29 -2.19 12.12
C ALA A 450 34.06 -2.23 13.03
N GLY A 451 33.79 -3.41 13.64
CA GLY A 451 33.46 -3.62 15.06
C GLY A 451 32.35 -2.82 15.77
N ALA A 452 31.65 -1.93 15.09
CA ALA A 452 30.58 -1.11 15.64
C ALA A 452 29.29 -1.42 14.88
N ASP A 453 28.28 -1.89 15.61
CA ASP A 453 26.92 -2.17 15.14
C ASP A 453 26.24 -0.84 14.74
N ARG A 454 26.64 -0.24 13.61
CA ARG A 454 26.01 0.97 13.07
C ARG A 454 24.62 0.59 12.56
N ARG A 455 23.62 0.85 13.38
CA ARG A 455 22.21 0.73 12.98
C ARG A 455 21.82 1.97 12.19
N ALA A 456 21.23 1.76 11.01
CA ALA A 456 20.68 2.82 10.18
C ALA A 456 19.19 2.99 10.52
N ARG A 457 18.79 4.20 10.89
CA ARG A 457 17.39 4.56 11.13
C ARG A 457 16.62 4.54 9.82
N GLN A 458 15.58 3.72 9.72
CA GLN A 458 14.69 3.61 8.57
C GLN A 458 13.25 3.93 8.99
N VAL A 459 12.46 4.45 8.06
CA VAL A 459 11.00 4.52 8.21
C VAL A 459 10.42 3.25 7.59
N GLU A 460 9.60 2.54 8.36
CA GLU A 460 8.85 1.37 7.93
C GLU A 460 7.36 1.72 7.80
N ILE A 461 6.78 1.41 6.64
CA ILE A 461 5.35 1.53 6.38
C ILE A 461 4.79 0.14 6.12
N LEU A 462 3.83 -0.27 6.95
CA LEU A 462 3.12 -1.53 6.81
C LEU A 462 1.66 -1.27 6.51
N GLY A 463 1.11 -2.09 5.62
CA GLY A 463 -0.31 -2.06 5.32
C GLY A 463 -0.75 -3.30 4.60
N TRP A 464 -1.96 -3.22 4.05
CA TRP A 464 -2.48 -4.24 3.16
C TRP A 464 -3.25 -3.60 2.00
N ALA A 465 -3.26 -4.25 0.86
CA ALA A 465 -4.02 -3.83 -0.31
C ALA A 465 -4.47 -5.04 -1.14
N LEU A 466 -5.67 -4.94 -1.70
CA LEU A 466 -6.22 -5.90 -2.65
C LEU A 466 -6.85 -5.16 -3.82
N THR A 467 -6.67 -5.70 -5.01
CA THR A 467 -7.34 -5.24 -6.23
C THR A 467 -8.11 -6.40 -6.82
N ASN A 468 -9.43 -6.25 -7.00
CA ASN A 468 -10.31 -7.33 -7.48
C ASN A 468 -10.12 -8.66 -6.71
N ARG A 469 -9.96 -8.56 -5.37
CA ARG A 469 -9.72 -9.72 -4.49
C ARG A 469 -8.40 -10.47 -4.77
N ARG A 470 -7.43 -9.80 -5.38
CA ARG A 470 -6.09 -10.31 -5.69
C ARG A 470 -5.02 -9.36 -5.19
N SER A 471 -3.82 -9.91 -4.99
CA SER A 471 -2.61 -9.12 -4.76
C SER A 471 -2.43 -8.13 -5.91
N PRO A 472 -2.19 -6.84 -5.63
CA PRO A 472 -1.84 -5.89 -6.67
C PRO A 472 -0.48 -6.22 -7.29
N ALA A 473 -0.12 -5.54 -8.38
CA ALA A 473 1.21 -5.68 -8.98
C ALA A 473 2.28 -4.94 -8.18
N ASP A 474 1.97 -3.76 -7.67
CA ASP A 474 2.88 -2.99 -6.82
C ASP A 474 2.12 -1.99 -5.93
N VAL A 475 2.80 -1.57 -4.86
CA VAL A 475 2.42 -0.48 -3.97
C VAL A 475 3.58 0.50 -3.90
N VAL A 476 3.29 1.79 -4.04
CA VAL A 476 4.28 2.88 -3.99
C VAL A 476 3.89 3.86 -2.89
N ALA A 477 4.86 4.22 -2.04
CA ALA A 477 4.73 5.26 -1.03
C ALA A 477 5.32 6.58 -1.55
N MET A 478 4.48 7.60 -1.57
CA MET A 478 4.84 8.99 -1.85
C MET A 478 4.91 9.74 -0.51
N ILE A 479 6.03 10.37 -0.17
CA ILE A 479 6.15 11.21 1.04
C ILE A 479 6.27 12.66 0.62
N ASP A 480 5.38 13.51 1.14
CA ASP A 480 5.28 14.94 0.81
C ASP A 480 5.26 15.22 -0.71
N GLY A 481 4.68 14.30 -1.46
CA GLY A 481 4.58 14.40 -2.92
C GLY A 481 5.73 13.82 -3.72
N ARG A 482 6.75 13.25 -3.07
CA ARG A 482 7.93 12.64 -3.69
C ARG A 482 7.86 11.11 -3.63
N PRO A 483 8.16 10.38 -4.73
CA PRO A 483 8.25 8.93 -4.67
C PRO A 483 9.46 8.53 -3.83
N MET A 484 9.23 7.84 -2.70
CA MET A 484 10.31 7.43 -1.80
C MET A 484 10.70 5.97 -2.06
N ALA A 485 9.72 5.07 -2.02
CA ALA A 485 9.95 3.64 -2.18
C ALA A 485 8.66 2.93 -2.63
N GLY A 486 8.80 1.70 -3.10
CA GLY A 486 7.69 0.83 -3.47
C GLY A 486 8.07 -0.63 -3.33
N THR A 487 7.06 -1.50 -3.35
CA THR A 487 7.23 -2.95 -3.24
C THR A 487 6.24 -3.68 -4.16
N ASP A 488 6.70 -4.79 -4.73
CA ASP A 488 5.89 -5.82 -5.37
C ASP A 488 5.86 -7.14 -4.56
N ASP A 489 6.45 -7.12 -3.36
CA ASP A 489 6.47 -8.25 -2.43
C ASP A 489 5.27 -8.20 -1.48
N PHE A 490 4.43 -9.24 -1.56
CA PHE A 490 3.23 -9.37 -0.74
C PHE A 490 3.28 -10.62 0.14
N PHE A 491 2.81 -10.48 1.39
CA PHE A 491 2.72 -11.57 2.35
C PHE A 491 1.28 -11.76 2.87
N THR A 492 1.03 -12.94 3.43
CA THR A 492 -0.30 -13.31 3.94
C THR A 492 -0.59 -12.59 5.26
N ARG A 493 -1.81 -12.05 5.38
CA ARG A 493 -2.31 -11.35 6.57
C ARG A 493 -3.50 -12.12 7.17
N PRO A 494 -3.29 -12.93 8.22
CA PRO A 494 -4.35 -13.80 8.76
C PRO A 494 -5.61 -13.06 9.21
N ASP A 495 -5.46 -11.83 9.70
CA ASP A 495 -6.54 -10.93 10.08
C ASP A 495 -7.39 -10.48 8.88
N VAL A 496 -6.74 -10.12 7.77
CA VAL A 496 -7.41 -9.76 6.50
C VAL A 496 -8.12 -10.99 5.91
N VAL A 497 -7.47 -12.15 5.93
CA VAL A 497 -8.06 -13.43 5.49
C VAL A 497 -9.30 -13.76 6.31
N ARG A 498 -9.24 -13.64 7.65
CA ARG A 498 -10.36 -13.91 8.55
C ARG A 498 -11.53 -12.96 8.34
N THR A 499 -11.24 -11.68 8.09
CA THR A 499 -12.27 -10.63 7.97
C THR A 499 -12.94 -10.62 6.61
N LEU A 500 -12.16 -10.77 5.53
CA LEU A 500 -12.66 -10.64 4.15
C LEU A 500 -12.87 -11.98 3.45
N GLY A 501 -12.35 -13.09 3.99
CA GLY A 501 -12.37 -14.40 3.35
C GLY A 501 -11.40 -14.54 2.18
N GLU A 502 -10.50 -13.57 1.97
CA GLU A 502 -9.60 -13.54 0.82
C GLU A 502 -8.23 -14.14 1.17
N ALA A 503 -7.94 -15.34 0.68
CA ALA A 503 -6.72 -16.09 1.00
C ALA A 503 -5.45 -15.57 0.27
N ARG A 504 -5.58 -14.56 -0.59
CA ARG A 504 -4.45 -14.02 -1.37
C ARG A 504 -3.54 -13.16 -0.48
N PRO A 505 -2.21 -13.16 -0.70
CA PRO A 505 -1.30 -12.26 -0.03
C PRO A 505 -1.73 -10.80 -0.23
N ALA A 506 -1.99 -10.10 0.87
CA ALA A 506 -2.51 -8.73 0.86
C ALA A 506 -1.60 -7.76 1.61
N GLY A 507 -0.80 -8.26 2.56
CA GLY A 507 0.12 -7.46 3.34
C GLY A 507 1.32 -7.03 2.50
N TRP A 508 1.77 -5.80 2.70
CA TRP A 508 2.95 -5.24 2.04
C TRP A 508 3.76 -4.43 3.05
N ARG A 509 5.06 -4.29 2.76
CA ARG A 509 6.03 -3.56 3.59
C ARG A 509 6.89 -2.68 2.69
N ILE A 510 7.02 -1.41 3.05
CA ILE A 510 7.92 -0.46 2.39
C ILE A 510 8.86 0.12 3.44
N THR A 511 10.16 0.10 3.17
CA THR A 511 11.18 0.71 4.04
C THR A 511 12.05 1.67 3.26
N PHE A 512 12.47 2.77 3.89
CA PHE A 512 13.45 3.70 3.33
C PHE A 512 14.24 4.42 4.44
N PRO A 513 15.44 4.94 4.15
CA PRO A 513 16.27 5.65 5.14
C PRO A 513 15.59 6.91 5.70
N ALA A 514 15.58 7.06 7.03
CA ALA A 514 14.91 8.17 7.70
C ALA A 514 15.63 9.52 7.52
N ASP A 515 16.93 9.48 7.20
CA ASP A 515 17.76 10.67 6.91
C ASP A 515 17.38 11.39 5.61
N GLN A 516 16.56 10.74 4.76
CA GLN A 516 15.97 11.37 3.58
C GLN A 516 14.80 12.31 3.92
N LEU A 517 14.32 12.29 5.17
CA LEU A 517 13.27 13.16 5.67
C LEU A 517 13.81 14.09 6.76
N ALA A 518 13.29 15.31 6.80
CA ALA A 518 13.52 16.21 7.92
C ALA A 518 12.79 15.69 9.17
N SER A 519 13.19 16.12 10.37
CA SER A 519 12.37 15.91 11.55
C SER A 519 11.09 16.74 11.44
N GLY A 520 9.93 16.20 11.81
CA GLY A 520 8.65 16.94 11.79
C GLY A 520 7.49 16.15 11.21
N GLU A 521 6.42 16.87 10.87
CA GLU A 521 5.20 16.28 10.29
C GLU A 521 5.36 16.06 8.78
N HIS A 522 4.99 14.86 8.33
CA HIS A 522 5.02 14.41 6.94
C HIS A 522 3.70 13.78 6.54
N ALA A 523 3.39 13.80 5.25
CA ALA A 523 2.25 13.09 4.68
C ALA A 523 2.72 11.95 3.77
N VAL A 524 2.24 10.74 4.03
CA VAL A 524 2.39 9.58 3.16
C VAL A 524 1.14 9.35 2.34
N THR A 525 1.26 9.36 1.01
CA THR A 525 0.23 8.89 0.09
C THR A 525 0.63 7.51 -0.45
N ILE A 526 -0.31 6.56 -0.39
CA ILE A 526 -0.14 5.23 -0.96
C ILE A 526 -0.84 5.13 -2.31
N LEU A 527 -0.07 4.74 -3.33
CA LEU A 527 -0.54 4.45 -4.67
C LEU A 527 -0.46 2.95 -4.94
N VAL A 528 -1.52 2.37 -5.49
CA VAL A 528 -1.59 0.94 -5.79
C VAL A 528 -1.81 0.73 -7.27
N ARG A 529 -1.09 -0.22 -7.86
CA ARG A 529 -1.27 -0.64 -9.26
C ARG A 529 -1.84 -2.05 -9.30
N ALA A 530 -2.99 -2.23 -9.96
CA ALA A 530 -3.67 -3.53 -10.02
C ALA A 530 -2.92 -4.58 -10.85
N HIS A 531 -2.24 -4.16 -11.91
CA HIS A 531 -1.46 -5.03 -12.78
C HIS A 531 -0.26 -4.26 -13.35
N LYS A 532 0.83 -4.96 -13.74
CA LYS A 532 2.00 -4.32 -14.34
C LYS A 532 1.61 -3.48 -15.56
N GLY A 533 2.12 -2.25 -15.65
CA GLY A 533 1.77 -1.29 -16.70
C GLY A 533 0.37 -0.64 -16.60
N GLY A 534 -0.41 -0.96 -15.56
CA GLY A 534 -1.69 -0.31 -15.28
C GLY A 534 -1.57 1.07 -14.63
N GLU A 535 -2.69 1.79 -14.56
CA GLU A 535 -2.74 3.12 -13.95
C GLU A 535 -2.62 3.02 -12.42
N GLN A 536 -1.87 3.94 -11.81
CA GLN A 536 -1.80 4.06 -10.35
C GLN A 536 -3.13 4.58 -9.80
N ARG A 537 -3.56 4.01 -8.68
CA ARG A 537 -4.78 4.40 -7.96
C ARG A 537 -4.41 4.91 -6.58
N PHE A 538 -4.99 6.03 -6.21
CA PHE A 538 -4.87 6.56 -4.86
C PHE A 538 -5.61 5.64 -3.89
N LEU A 539 -4.89 5.05 -2.94
CA LEU A 539 -5.50 4.25 -1.87
C LEU A 539 -5.93 5.17 -0.73
N LEU A 540 -4.97 5.87 -0.13
CA LEU A 540 -5.20 6.80 0.98
C LEU A 540 -3.98 7.70 1.21
N GLU A 541 -4.17 8.73 2.02
CA GLU A 541 -3.12 9.56 2.58
C GLU A 541 -3.18 9.51 4.12
N ARG A 542 -2.03 9.43 4.79
CA ARG A 542 -1.89 9.53 6.25
C ARG A 542 -0.78 10.49 6.63
N LYS A 543 -0.95 11.19 7.74
CA LYS A 543 0.10 12.00 8.35
C LYS A 543 0.86 11.20 9.39
N PHE A 544 2.16 11.44 9.50
CA PHE A 544 3.01 10.89 10.55
C PHE A 544 4.07 11.93 10.96
N THR A 545 4.63 11.78 12.16
CA THR A 545 5.66 12.69 12.67
C THR A 545 6.96 11.93 12.84
N LEU A 546 8.02 12.39 12.19
CA LEU A 546 9.37 11.86 12.36
C LEU A 546 10.07 12.60 13.50
N ALA A 547 10.34 11.90 14.60
CA ALA A 547 11.02 12.47 15.77
C ALA A 547 12.47 12.90 15.44
N PRO A 548 13.03 13.91 16.14
CA PRO A 548 14.44 14.26 16.01
C PRO A 548 15.35 13.12 16.49
N ASP A 549 16.55 13.01 15.92
CA ASP A 549 17.54 12.00 16.31
C ASP A 549 18.39 12.43 17.52
N ASP A 550 17.74 12.63 18.67
CA ASP A 550 18.43 12.93 19.93
C ASP A 550 18.74 11.67 20.75
N GLU A 551 19.57 11.81 21.79
CA GLU A 551 20.02 10.68 22.62
C GLU A 551 18.89 10.07 23.45
N ALA A 552 17.91 10.89 23.88
CA ALA A 552 16.78 10.43 24.67
C ALA A 552 15.84 9.55 23.82
N HIS A 553 15.51 9.99 22.61
CA HIS A 553 14.73 9.22 21.63
C HIS A 553 15.49 7.98 21.17
N ARG A 554 16.82 8.04 20.98
CA ARG A 554 17.62 6.84 20.69
C ARG A 554 17.51 5.79 21.79
N ARG A 555 17.60 6.19 23.06
CA ARG A 555 17.46 5.28 24.22
C ARG A 555 16.05 4.72 24.36
N ASP A 556 15.02 5.44 23.92
CA ASP A 556 13.64 5.00 23.91
C ASP A 556 13.38 3.97 22.79
N ARG A 557 13.82 4.30 21.56
CA ARG A 557 13.76 3.41 20.40
C ARG A 557 14.54 2.12 20.63
N GLU A 558 15.67 2.17 21.34
CA GLU A 558 16.45 0.98 21.67
C GLU A 558 15.61 -0.07 22.42
N LEU A 559 14.85 0.35 23.45
CA LEU A 559 14.00 -0.54 24.23
C LEU A 559 12.79 -1.01 23.41
N THR A 560 12.15 -0.13 22.64
CA THR A 560 11.04 -0.51 21.75
C THR A 560 11.47 -1.53 20.69
N ASN A 561 12.64 -1.34 20.09
CA ASN A 561 13.22 -2.29 19.13
C ASN A 561 13.62 -3.61 19.82
N ALA A 562 14.16 -3.56 21.04
CA ALA A 562 14.43 -4.76 21.84
C ALA A 562 13.15 -5.53 22.18
N ALA A 563 12.04 -4.84 22.47
CA ALA A 563 10.74 -5.47 22.71
C ALA A 563 10.21 -6.19 21.47
N ARG A 564 10.25 -5.54 20.30
CA ARG A 564 9.88 -6.16 19.02
C ARG A 564 10.72 -7.41 18.77
N ARG A 565 12.05 -7.31 18.96
CA ARG A 565 12.97 -8.43 18.76
C ARG A 565 12.74 -9.59 19.74
N ALA A 566 12.42 -9.30 21.00
CA ALA A 566 12.11 -10.34 21.98
C ALA A 566 10.85 -11.14 21.58
N VAL A 567 9.80 -10.45 21.09
CA VAL A 567 8.59 -11.11 20.57
C VAL A 567 8.89 -11.96 19.34
N GLU A 568 9.71 -11.46 18.41
CA GLU A 568 10.15 -12.24 17.23
C GLU A 568 10.90 -13.50 17.65
N ILE A 569 11.85 -13.41 18.57
CA ILE A 569 12.62 -14.56 19.04
C ILE A 569 11.71 -15.59 19.73
N LEU A 570 10.77 -15.15 20.57
CA LEU A 570 9.79 -16.04 21.20
C LEU A 570 8.92 -16.76 20.16
N ALA A 571 8.53 -16.06 19.09
CA ALA A 571 7.79 -16.64 17.97
C ALA A 571 8.64 -17.65 17.18
N GLU A 572 9.89 -17.30 16.84
CA GLU A 572 10.84 -18.13 16.11
C GLU A 572 11.16 -19.44 16.84
N ARG A 573 11.20 -19.39 18.19
CA ARG A 573 11.56 -20.53 19.04
C ARG A 573 10.37 -21.37 19.50
N GLN A 574 9.13 -20.92 19.27
CA GLN A 574 7.95 -21.70 19.60
C GLN A 574 7.81 -22.88 18.62
N GLN A 575 7.73 -24.09 19.15
CA GLN A 575 7.57 -25.31 18.36
C GLN A 575 6.20 -25.34 17.68
N GLY A 576 6.08 -26.06 16.56
CA GLY A 576 4.84 -26.15 15.78
C GLY A 576 3.57 -26.47 16.60
N PRO A 577 3.63 -27.41 17.57
CA PRO A 577 2.49 -27.71 18.45
C PRO A 577 2.16 -26.64 19.51
N GLY A 578 2.97 -25.58 19.64
CA GLY A 578 2.67 -24.43 20.51
C GLY A 578 3.49 -24.33 21.81
N TYR A 579 4.56 -25.11 21.99
CA TYR A 579 5.36 -25.11 23.23
C TYR A 579 6.80 -24.59 23.01
N TRP A 580 7.49 -24.26 24.10
CA TRP A 580 8.92 -23.98 24.16
C TRP A 580 9.67 -25.09 24.89
N LEU A 581 10.95 -25.24 24.57
CA LEU A 581 11.85 -26.22 25.17
C LEU A 581 12.55 -25.62 26.39
N THR A 582 12.77 -26.45 27.41
CA THR A 582 13.59 -26.12 28.58
C THR A 582 15.01 -26.60 28.36
N SER A 583 15.98 -25.78 28.76
CA SER A 583 17.40 -26.13 28.70
C SER A 583 17.85 -26.69 30.05
N TYR A 584 18.75 -27.67 30.07
CA TYR A 584 19.37 -28.16 31.30
C TYR A 584 20.87 -28.41 31.17
N THR A 585 21.57 -28.29 32.29
CA THR A 585 23.03 -28.51 32.42
C THR A 585 23.34 -29.40 33.62
N GLY A 586 24.54 -29.99 33.66
CA GLY A 586 24.99 -30.81 34.79
C GLY A 586 25.53 -30.02 35.99
N GLY A 587 25.60 -28.69 35.91
CA GLY A 587 26.18 -27.82 36.92
C GLY A 587 25.60 -26.41 36.90
N THR A 588 26.08 -25.55 37.81
CA THR A 588 25.59 -24.17 37.99
C THR A 588 26.03 -23.18 36.90
N GLN A 589 26.71 -23.65 35.86
CA GLN A 589 27.10 -22.86 34.70
C GLN A 589 26.26 -23.26 33.49
N PHE A 590 25.84 -22.27 32.70
CA PHE A 590 25.09 -22.47 31.47
C PHE A 590 26.03 -22.71 30.28
N GLU A 591 26.65 -23.89 30.27
CA GLU A 591 27.58 -24.33 29.21
C GLU A 591 27.10 -25.66 28.61
N GLN A 592 27.12 -25.75 27.28
CA GLN A 592 26.69 -26.93 26.51
C GLN A 592 25.32 -27.49 26.97
N PRO A 593 24.27 -26.65 27.04
CA PRO A 593 22.98 -27.09 27.53
C PRO A 593 22.35 -28.14 26.61
N GLN A 594 21.61 -29.06 27.20
CA GLN A 594 20.72 -29.98 26.49
C GLN A 594 19.29 -29.46 26.58
N GLN A 595 18.43 -29.82 25.63
CA GLN A 595 17.04 -29.35 25.59
C GLN A 595 16.06 -30.49 25.76
N GLU A 596 14.98 -30.23 26.47
CA GLU A 596 13.85 -31.15 26.62
C GLU A 596 12.51 -30.39 26.61
N MET A 597 11.44 -31.10 26.29
CA MET A 597 10.08 -30.56 26.41
C MET A 597 9.57 -30.85 27.82
N ASN A 598 9.07 -29.82 28.50
CA ASN A 598 8.29 -30.00 29.72
C ASN A 598 7.03 -29.12 29.76
N THR A 599 6.06 -29.51 30.57
CA THR A 599 4.84 -28.73 30.82
C THR A 599 5.10 -27.50 31.69
N TYR A 600 6.03 -27.63 32.63
CA TYR A 600 6.36 -26.59 33.60
C TYR A 600 6.68 -25.23 32.96
N LEU A 601 7.68 -25.17 32.08
CA LEU A 601 8.13 -23.90 31.49
C LEU A 601 6.97 -23.23 30.74
N ASN A 602 6.19 -24.02 30.01
CA ASN A 602 5.09 -23.52 29.21
C ASN A 602 3.98 -22.92 30.08
N ALA A 603 3.68 -23.52 31.25
CA ALA A 603 2.73 -22.95 32.19
C ALA A 603 3.24 -21.66 32.84
N VAL A 604 4.52 -21.62 33.21
CA VAL A 604 5.17 -20.40 33.75
C VAL A 604 5.22 -19.28 32.71
N MET A 605 5.51 -19.59 31.44
CA MET A 605 5.50 -18.64 30.33
C MET A 605 4.13 -17.96 30.19
N LEU A 606 3.04 -18.71 30.35
CA LEU A 606 1.70 -18.12 30.34
C LEU A 606 1.51 -17.12 31.48
N ASP A 607 1.96 -17.42 32.70
CA ASP A 607 1.80 -16.48 33.82
C ASP A 607 2.55 -15.17 33.60
N VAL A 608 3.80 -15.28 33.14
CA VAL A 608 4.67 -14.11 32.99
C VAL A 608 4.26 -13.26 31.79
N ALA A 609 3.90 -13.90 30.67
CA ALA A 609 3.62 -13.20 29.42
C ALA A 609 2.15 -12.81 29.23
N ALA A 610 1.18 -13.54 29.79
CA ALA A 610 -0.25 -13.25 29.58
C ALA A 610 -0.66 -11.82 29.93
N PRO A 611 -0.24 -11.23 31.07
CA PRO A 611 -0.70 -9.89 31.40
C PRO A 611 -0.15 -8.79 30.47
N VAL A 612 0.85 -9.08 29.63
CA VAL A 612 1.32 -8.18 28.55
C VAL A 612 0.99 -8.68 27.14
N GLY A 613 0.35 -9.84 27.01
CA GLY A 613 0.21 -10.54 25.73
C GLY A 613 -0.56 -9.76 24.67
N LYS A 614 -1.55 -8.96 25.06
CA LYS A 614 -2.29 -8.09 24.13
C LYS A 614 -1.44 -6.91 23.66
N ALA A 615 -0.82 -6.19 24.59
CA ALA A 615 0.02 -5.02 24.30
C ALA A 615 1.27 -5.39 23.48
N ALA A 616 1.84 -6.57 23.73
CA ALA A 616 2.99 -7.11 23.03
C ALA A 616 2.66 -7.82 21.69
N GLY A 617 1.39 -7.94 21.31
CA GLY A 617 0.99 -8.68 20.11
C GLY A 617 1.21 -10.20 20.17
N MET A 618 1.33 -10.78 21.37
CA MET A 618 1.58 -12.20 21.61
C MET A 618 0.31 -13.04 21.84
N ALA A 619 -0.89 -12.48 21.71
CA ALA A 619 -2.14 -13.16 22.06
C ALA A 619 -2.31 -14.53 21.38
N ASP A 620 -2.07 -14.62 20.06
CA ASP A 620 -2.17 -15.88 19.31
C ASP A 620 -1.08 -16.89 19.72
N MET A 621 0.12 -16.40 20.03
CA MET A 621 1.25 -17.23 20.48
C MET A 621 0.95 -17.89 21.83
N LEU A 622 0.42 -17.12 22.77
CA LEU A 622 0.02 -17.60 24.10
C LEU A 622 -1.23 -18.49 24.04
N ALA A 623 -2.13 -18.26 23.09
CA ALA A 623 -3.29 -19.14 22.87
C ALA A 623 -2.85 -20.55 22.43
N ARG A 624 -1.84 -20.66 21.56
CA ARG A 624 -1.26 -21.97 21.18
C ARG A 624 -0.63 -22.69 22.37
N ALA A 625 0.14 -21.99 23.20
CA ALA A 625 0.74 -22.57 24.40
C ALA A 625 -0.33 -23.05 25.39
N ARG A 626 -1.41 -22.29 25.56
CA ARG A 626 -2.58 -22.70 26.36
C ARG A 626 -3.21 -23.97 25.81
N GLN A 627 -3.46 -24.04 24.52
CA GLN A 627 -4.02 -25.23 23.87
C GLN A 627 -3.10 -26.45 24.03
N PHE A 628 -1.78 -26.26 23.86
CA PHE A 628 -0.80 -27.32 24.09
C PHE A 628 -0.89 -27.89 25.51
N LEU A 629 -0.92 -27.03 26.53
CA LEU A 629 -0.99 -27.44 27.95
C LEU A 629 -2.33 -28.11 28.29
N THR A 630 -3.44 -27.56 27.80
CA THR A 630 -4.77 -28.16 28.00
C THR A 630 -4.82 -29.61 27.48
N ASN A 631 -4.12 -29.88 26.37
CA ASN A 631 -4.04 -31.23 25.80
C ASN A 631 -3.18 -32.20 26.63
N GLN A 632 -2.40 -31.71 27.61
CA GLN A 632 -1.59 -32.55 28.49
C GLN A 632 -2.36 -33.10 29.70
N ILE A 633 -3.59 -32.62 29.94
CA ILE A 633 -4.44 -33.12 31.03
C ILE A 633 -4.91 -34.53 30.69
N GLU A 634 -4.51 -35.52 31.50
CA GLU A 634 -4.84 -36.91 31.31
C GLU A 634 -6.29 -37.24 31.70
N ALA A 635 -6.75 -38.45 31.38
CA ALA A 635 -8.10 -38.91 31.74
C ALA A 635 -8.38 -38.90 33.25
N GLY A 636 -7.33 -39.00 34.09
CA GLY A 636 -7.44 -38.84 35.55
C GLY A 636 -7.37 -37.39 36.05
N GLY A 637 -7.22 -36.42 35.15
CA GLY A 637 -7.01 -35.01 35.47
C GLY A 637 -5.58 -34.67 35.88
N LEU A 638 -4.64 -35.63 35.92
CA LEU A 638 -3.25 -35.37 36.27
C LEU A 638 -2.43 -34.92 35.06
N VAL A 639 -1.30 -34.28 35.33
CA VAL A 639 -0.34 -33.81 34.32
C VAL A 639 1.05 -34.32 34.67
N ARG A 640 1.82 -34.64 33.64
CA ARG A 640 3.21 -35.10 33.75
C ARG A 640 4.16 -34.05 33.23
N TYR A 641 5.31 -33.94 33.88
CA TYR A 641 6.43 -33.12 33.47
C TYR A 641 6.80 -33.22 31.97
N HIS A 642 6.98 -34.42 31.39
CA HIS A 642 7.29 -34.60 29.94
C HIS A 642 6.06 -34.63 29.02
N GLY A 643 4.88 -34.26 29.52
CA GLY A 643 3.61 -34.39 28.81
C GLY A 643 3.10 -35.83 28.73
N ARG A 644 2.06 -36.03 27.94
CA ARG A 644 1.33 -37.32 27.88
C ARG A 644 2.13 -38.43 27.20
N PRO A 645 2.11 -39.68 27.72
CA PRO A 645 2.80 -40.85 27.15
C PRO A 645 2.49 -41.13 25.67
N ASP A 646 1.27 -40.81 25.24
CA ASP A 646 0.76 -41.03 23.88
C ASP A 646 0.96 -39.83 22.94
N ALA A 647 1.59 -38.74 23.42
CA ALA A 647 1.89 -37.59 22.59
C ALA A 647 3.07 -37.88 21.63
N PRO A 648 3.02 -37.39 20.38
CA PRO A 648 4.10 -37.57 19.39
C PRO A 648 5.48 -37.05 19.86
N THR A 649 5.49 -36.20 20.88
CA THR A 649 6.67 -35.55 21.46
C THR A 649 7.53 -36.47 22.32
N ILE A 650 7.01 -37.61 22.81
CA ILE A 650 7.73 -38.49 23.76
C ILE A 650 8.63 -39.53 23.10
N GLY A 651 8.48 -39.77 21.79
CA GLY A 651 9.23 -40.79 21.03
C GLY A 651 10.76 -40.66 21.04
N THR A 652 11.32 -39.59 21.60
CA THR A 652 12.75 -39.31 21.77
C THR A 652 13.24 -39.15 23.22
N LEU A 653 12.34 -39.15 24.24
CA LEU A 653 12.66 -38.80 25.64
C LEU A 653 12.79 -40.00 26.62
N GLY A 654 12.70 -41.24 26.13
CA GLY A 654 13.14 -42.45 26.85
C GLY A 654 12.09 -43.14 27.74
N CYS A 655 11.31 -42.42 28.57
CA CYS A 655 10.21 -43.01 29.36
C CYS A 655 9.19 -41.97 29.86
N ALA A 656 7.98 -42.44 30.20
CA ALA A 656 6.91 -41.63 30.78
C ALA A 656 7.19 -41.35 32.26
N ILE A 657 7.33 -40.08 32.63
CA ILE A 657 7.55 -39.67 34.02
C ILE A 657 6.24 -39.67 34.81
N THR A 658 6.30 -40.07 36.07
CA THR A 658 5.15 -40.07 36.99
C THR A 658 4.47 -38.69 37.04
N PRO A 659 3.12 -38.59 37.06
CA PRO A 659 2.46 -37.30 37.24
C PRO A 659 2.80 -36.67 38.58
N ASP A 660 2.87 -35.36 38.62
CA ASP A 660 3.31 -34.62 39.79
C ASP A 660 2.36 -33.47 40.17
N SER A 661 2.46 -33.03 41.41
CA SER A 661 1.62 -31.98 41.97
C SER A 661 1.89 -30.61 41.37
N ASP A 662 3.09 -30.38 40.86
CA ASP A 662 3.52 -29.07 40.38
C ASP A 662 2.90 -28.76 39.00
N ASP A 663 3.19 -29.62 38.03
CA ASP A 663 2.67 -29.55 36.67
C ASP A 663 1.14 -29.67 36.66
N THR A 664 0.57 -30.54 37.50
CA THR A 664 -0.90 -30.64 37.65
C THR A 664 -1.49 -29.32 38.15
N ALA A 665 -0.91 -28.70 39.17
CA ALA A 665 -1.42 -27.44 39.72
C ALA A 665 -1.26 -26.28 38.73
N LEU A 666 -0.10 -26.16 38.11
CA LEU A 666 0.21 -25.11 37.14
C LEU A 666 -0.67 -25.18 35.91
N VAL A 667 -0.86 -26.36 35.32
CA VAL A 667 -1.64 -26.51 34.08
C VAL A 667 -3.13 -26.30 34.32
N TRP A 668 -3.71 -26.83 35.41
CA TRP A 668 -5.13 -26.57 35.70
C TRP A 668 -5.42 -25.09 35.94
N ARG A 669 -4.49 -24.37 36.58
CA ARG A 669 -4.64 -22.93 36.80
C ARG A 669 -4.41 -22.11 35.53
N ALA A 670 -3.33 -22.40 34.80
CA ALA A 670 -2.90 -21.59 33.67
C ALA A 670 -3.65 -21.93 32.37
N ALA A 671 -4.14 -23.15 32.19
CA ALA A 671 -4.75 -23.65 30.95
C ALA A 671 -5.81 -24.76 31.21
N PRO A 672 -6.90 -24.46 31.96
CA PRO A 672 -7.89 -25.46 32.34
C PRO A 672 -8.55 -26.12 31.12
N SER A 673 -8.86 -27.41 31.25
CA SER A 673 -9.61 -28.15 30.23
C SER A 673 -11.08 -27.73 30.19
N GLU A 674 -11.70 -27.82 29.00
CA GLU A 674 -13.16 -27.80 28.86
C GLU A 674 -13.81 -28.94 29.64
N ARG A 675 -13.07 -30.04 29.86
CA ARG A 675 -13.47 -31.19 30.68
C ARG A 675 -13.28 -30.93 32.17
N ARG A 676 -13.98 -29.91 32.68
CA ARG A 676 -13.93 -29.51 34.11
C ARG A 676 -14.32 -30.64 35.07
N GLU A 677 -15.04 -31.67 34.60
CA GLU A 677 -15.38 -32.86 35.39
C GLU A 677 -14.16 -33.67 35.87
N LEU A 678 -12.98 -33.47 35.26
CA LEU A 678 -11.75 -34.15 35.65
C LEU A 678 -11.05 -33.51 36.86
N LEU A 679 -11.28 -32.22 37.11
CA LEU A 679 -10.59 -31.46 38.15
C LEU A 679 -10.85 -31.99 39.57
N PRO A 680 -12.09 -32.35 39.98
CA PRO A 680 -12.32 -32.96 41.29
C PRO A 680 -11.51 -34.25 41.51
N THR A 681 -11.29 -35.03 40.45
CA THR A 681 -10.47 -36.26 40.51
C THR A 681 -9.00 -35.95 40.74
N ALA A 682 -8.48 -34.92 40.06
CA ALA A 682 -7.11 -34.43 40.27
C ALA A 682 -6.91 -33.91 41.70
N LEU A 683 -7.84 -33.09 42.21
CA LEU A 683 -7.80 -32.55 43.58
C LEU A 683 -7.91 -33.66 44.64
N ALA A 684 -8.77 -34.66 44.43
CA ALA A 684 -8.86 -35.81 45.31
C ALA A 684 -7.54 -36.60 45.34
N THR A 685 -6.86 -36.74 44.20
CA THR A 685 -5.56 -37.40 44.11
C THR A 685 -4.48 -36.60 44.82
N LEU A 686 -4.41 -35.27 44.62
CA LEU A 686 -3.51 -34.39 45.39
C LEU A 686 -3.69 -34.58 46.90
N ASN A 687 -4.93 -34.63 47.38
CA ASN A 687 -5.22 -34.82 48.80
C ASN A 687 -4.82 -36.21 49.33
N GLN A 688 -4.78 -37.26 48.49
CA GLN A 688 -4.25 -38.57 48.89
C GLN A 688 -2.74 -38.53 49.17
N PHE A 689 -2.00 -37.63 48.50
CA PHE A 689 -0.56 -37.45 48.68
C PHE A 689 -0.22 -36.29 49.62
N ARG A 690 -1.14 -35.93 50.52
CA ARG A 690 -0.91 -34.92 51.55
C ARG A 690 -0.21 -35.52 52.77
N ARG A 691 0.87 -34.88 53.21
CA ARG A 691 1.63 -35.21 54.42
C ARG A 691 0.83 -34.88 55.69
N PRO A 692 1.15 -35.51 56.84
CA PRO A 692 0.51 -35.19 58.12
C PRO A 692 0.70 -33.75 58.59
N ASP A 693 1.75 -33.06 58.14
CA ASP A 693 2.00 -31.63 58.43
C ASP A 693 1.22 -30.66 57.52
N GLY A 694 0.45 -31.20 56.58
CA GLY A 694 -0.46 -30.46 55.71
C GLY A 694 0.11 -30.09 54.34
N LEU A 695 1.39 -30.40 54.05
CA LEU A 695 2.04 -30.16 52.75
C LEU A 695 1.79 -31.31 51.76
N TYR A 696 1.83 -31.04 50.47
CA TYR A 696 1.61 -32.01 49.41
C TYR A 696 2.93 -32.61 48.92
N ARG A 697 2.97 -33.92 48.71
CA ARG A 697 4.12 -34.58 48.09
C ARG A 697 4.14 -34.34 46.58
N THR A 698 5.34 -34.40 46.00
CA THR A 698 5.59 -34.09 44.59
C THR A 698 4.96 -35.11 43.64
N TRP A 699 5.24 -36.40 43.81
CA TRP A 699 4.81 -37.45 42.88
C TRP A 699 3.47 -38.03 43.30
N LEU A 700 2.54 -38.14 42.34
CA LEU A 700 1.14 -38.53 42.55
C LEU A 700 0.89 -40.01 42.22
N ALA A 701 1.84 -40.88 42.59
CA ALA A 701 1.71 -42.33 42.50
C ALA A 701 2.35 -43.02 43.72
N PRO A 702 1.83 -44.18 44.14
CA PRO A 702 2.53 -45.05 45.08
C PRO A 702 3.91 -45.46 44.54
N GLN A 703 4.87 -45.73 45.43
CA GLN A 703 6.26 -46.02 45.06
C GLN A 703 6.40 -47.23 44.13
N GLU A 704 5.48 -48.20 44.21
CA GLU A 704 5.50 -49.38 43.33
C GLU A 704 5.04 -49.06 41.89
N ARG A 705 4.46 -47.88 41.67
CA ARG A 705 3.93 -47.39 40.38
C ARG A 705 4.65 -46.13 39.89
N THR A 706 5.71 -45.69 40.55
CA THR A 706 6.52 -44.59 40.05
C THR A 706 7.32 -45.05 38.85
N GLU A 707 7.24 -44.30 37.77
CA GLU A 707 7.92 -44.54 36.50
C GLU A 707 8.94 -43.42 36.22
N CYS A 708 10.10 -43.78 35.67
CA CYS A 708 11.08 -42.87 35.08
C CYS A 708 11.60 -41.77 36.03
N LEU A 709 11.80 -42.10 37.32
CA LEU A 709 12.35 -41.19 38.34
C LEU A 709 13.78 -41.58 38.75
N ASP A 710 14.64 -40.58 38.97
CA ASP A 710 15.92 -40.69 39.69
C ASP A 710 15.73 -40.00 41.06
N PRO A 711 15.16 -40.69 42.06
CA PRO A 711 14.85 -40.09 43.35
C PRO A 711 16.12 -39.74 44.13
N GLY A 712 16.07 -38.64 44.87
CA GLY A 712 17.09 -38.31 45.87
C GLY A 712 16.85 -39.03 47.20
N ARG A 713 17.31 -38.40 48.29
CA ARG A 713 17.28 -38.97 49.64
C ARG A 713 15.86 -39.21 50.16
N ASP A 714 14.95 -38.26 49.92
CA ASP A 714 13.51 -38.50 50.06
C ASP A 714 12.97 -38.87 48.67
N PRO A 715 12.44 -40.09 48.48
CA PRO A 715 11.94 -40.51 47.17
C PRO A 715 10.66 -39.77 46.73
N ASN A 716 9.97 -39.06 47.64
CA ASN A 716 8.80 -38.26 47.29
C ASN A 716 8.68 -37.01 48.19
N PRO A 717 9.56 -36.02 48.03
CA PRO A 717 9.62 -34.87 48.91
C PRO A 717 8.41 -33.94 48.73
N ALA A 718 8.17 -33.09 49.72
CA ALA A 718 7.44 -31.85 49.51
C ALA A 718 8.46 -30.75 49.21
N ASP A 719 8.13 -29.81 48.33
CA ASP A 719 9.01 -28.68 48.00
C ASP A 719 8.26 -27.35 48.08
N ILE A 720 8.93 -26.32 48.58
CA ILE A 720 8.39 -24.97 48.81
C ILE A 720 7.79 -24.33 47.55
N GLY A 721 8.45 -24.44 46.39
CA GLY A 721 7.96 -23.87 45.13
C GLY A 721 6.74 -24.63 44.61
N ILE A 722 6.76 -25.96 44.71
CA ILE A 722 5.60 -26.81 44.38
C ILE A 722 4.40 -26.46 45.27
N GLN A 723 4.62 -26.25 46.57
CA GLN A 723 3.53 -25.86 47.48
C GLN A 723 2.94 -24.49 47.11
N MET A 724 3.76 -23.54 46.64
CA MET A 724 3.28 -22.26 46.14
C MET A 724 2.35 -22.45 44.94
N HIS A 725 2.70 -23.33 44.01
CA HIS A 725 1.87 -23.60 42.83
C HIS A 725 0.57 -24.34 43.19
N VAL A 726 0.62 -25.33 44.08
CA VAL A 726 -0.57 -26.00 44.62
C VAL A 726 -1.47 -25.00 45.34
N PHE A 727 -0.91 -24.11 46.17
CA PHE A 727 -1.66 -23.04 46.82
C PHE A 727 -2.39 -22.16 45.80
N MET A 728 -1.73 -21.77 44.71
CA MET A 728 -2.35 -20.91 43.68
C MET A 728 -3.52 -21.59 42.96
N LEU A 729 -3.48 -22.91 42.75
CA LEU A 729 -4.64 -23.67 42.25
C LEU A 729 -5.76 -23.71 43.29
N LEU A 730 -5.44 -24.09 44.53
CA LEU A 730 -6.43 -24.19 45.61
C LEU A 730 -7.06 -22.83 45.93
N ALA A 731 -6.34 -21.72 45.82
CA ALA A 731 -6.91 -20.40 46.04
C ALA A 731 -8.06 -20.08 45.07
N GLN A 732 -8.07 -20.70 43.88
CA GLN A 732 -9.15 -20.56 42.90
C GLN A 732 -10.27 -21.59 43.09
N GLU A 733 -9.93 -22.81 43.50
CA GLU A 733 -10.85 -23.97 43.44
C GLU A 733 -11.31 -24.48 44.83
N ASP A 734 -10.51 -24.29 45.88
CA ASP A 734 -10.80 -24.65 47.28
C ASP A 734 -10.11 -23.67 48.27
N PRO A 735 -10.68 -22.46 48.47
CA PRO A 735 -10.08 -21.44 49.33
C PRO A 735 -9.82 -21.87 50.79
N PRO A 736 -10.68 -22.68 51.45
CA PRO A 736 -10.37 -23.24 52.77
C PRO A 736 -9.10 -24.12 52.78
N ALA A 737 -8.94 -25.00 51.78
CA ALA A 737 -7.72 -25.81 51.68
C ALA A 737 -6.49 -24.96 51.37
N ALA A 738 -6.63 -23.90 50.57
CA ALA A 738 -5.58 -22.93 50.31
C ALA A 738 -5.13 -22.23 51.60
N HIS A 739 -6.08 -21.77 52.43
CA HIS A 739 -5.77 -21.14 53.71
C HIS A 739 -5.00 -22.08 54.64
N ALA A 740 -5.45 -23.32 54.78
CA ALA A 740 -4.77 -24.34 55.57
C ALA A 740 -3.35 -24.65 55.05
N LEU A 741 -3.16 -24.69 53.72
CA LEU A 741 -1.85 -24.85 53.11
C LEU A 741 -0.94 -23.64 53.37
N CYS A 742 -1.46 -22.42 53.30
CA CYS A 742 -0.69 -21.21 53.61
C CYS A 742 -0.18 -21.20 55.06
N GLU A 743 -1.01 -21.62 56.02
CA GLU A 743 -0.58 -21.75 57.42
C GLU A 743 0.51 -22.83 57.59
N ALA A 744 0.33 -23.99 56.94
CA ALA A 744 1.33 -25.06 56.97
C ALA A 744 2.66 -24.60 56.37
N LEU A 745 2.61 -23.93 55.21
CA LEU A 745 3.75 -23.32 54.56
C LEU A 745 4.46 -22.29 55.44
N THR A 746 3.70 -21.42 56.11
CA THR A 746 4.26 -20.38 56.98
C THR A 746 5.01 -21.00 58.17
N ARG A 747 4.51 -22.11 58.73
CA ARG A 747 5.20 -22.84 59.82
C ARG A 747 6.46 -23.57 59.36
N LYS A 748 6.50 -24.00 58.09
CA LYS A 748 7.51 -24.90 57.54
C LYS A 748 8.53 -24.25 56.62
N SER A 749 8.33 -22.99 56.22
CA SER A 749 9.17 -22.32 55.21
C SER A 749 10.66 -22.19 55.56
N ALA A 750 11.03 -22.35 56.82
CA ALA A 750 12.42 -22.37 57.28
C ALA A 750 13.02 -23.78 57.40
N ASP A 751 12.21 -24.84 57.32
CA ASP A 751 12.67 -26.22 57.52
C ASP A 751 13.39 -26.72 56.25
N ASP A 752 14.60 -27.26 56.41
CA ASP A 752 15.45 -27.69 55.29
C ASP A 752 14.85 -28.84 54.46
N ASP A 753 13.92 -29.62 55.01
CA ASP A 753 13.33 -30.80 54.35
C ASP A 753 12.38 -30.44 53.20
N ILE A 754 11.99 -29.17 53.06
CA ILE A 754 11.11 -28.69 51.98
C ILE A 754 11.82 -27.78 50.97
N TRP A 755 13.14 -27.66 51.04
CA TRP A 755 13.96 -26.92 50.09
C TRP A 755 14.69 -27.89 49.17
N VAL A 756 13.98 -28.41 48.16
CA VAL A 756 14.49 -29.49 47.29
C VAL A 756 14.76 -28.98 45.89
N TYR A 757 13.73 -28.77 45.07
CA TYR A 757 13.86 -28.45 43.64
C TYR A 757 14.14 -26.97 43.41
N TYR A 758 13.60 -26.10 44.26
CA TYR A 758 13.79 -24.64 44.15
C TYR A 758 14.90 -24.08 45.03
N ALA A 759 15.64 -24.96 45.73
CA ALA A 759 16.82 -24.53 46.47
C ALA A 759 17.80 -23.83 45.50
N GLY A 760 18.30 -22.64 45.85
CA GLY A 760 19.22 -21.92 44.97
C GLY A 760 18.65 -21.42 43.64
N ALA A 761 17.32 -21.50 43.41
CA ALA A 761 16.62 -20.90 42.26
C ALA A 761 15.63 -19.80 42.70
N PRO A 762 16.11 -18.71 43.36
CA PRO A 762 15.24 -17.70 43.94
C PRO A 762 14.36 -16.90 42.98
N PRO A 763 14.67 -16.68 41.67
CA PRO A 763 13.81 -15.84 40.82
C PRO A 763 12.36 -16.34 40.75
N MET A 764 12.15 -17.65 40.65
CA MET A 764 10.81 -18.24 40.61
C MET A 764 10.05 -18.04 41.92
N LEU A 765 10.72 -18.22 43.06
CA LEU A 765 10.10 -18.02 44.37
C LEU A 765 9.71 -16.55 44.60
N ILE A 766 10.56 -15.61 44.17
CA ILE A 766 10.27 -14.17 44.28
C ILE A 766 9.05 -13.79 43.44
N LEU A 767 8.91 -14.33 42.23
CA LEU A 767 7.72 -14.15 41.41
C LEU A 767 6.46 -14.67 42.13
N ARG A 768 6.51 -15.89 42.67
CA ARG A 768 5.37 -16.52 43.34
C ARG A 768 4.96 -15.89 44.65
N LEU A 769 5.88 -15.30 45.41
CA LEU A 769 5.55 -14.56 46.63
C LEU A 769 4.53 -13.46 46.38
N THR A 770 4.59 -12.81 45.22
CA THR A 770 3.65 -11.76 44.86
C THR A 770 2.28 -12.33 44.48
N ASP A 771 2.26 -13.46 43.75
CA ASP A 771 1.02 -14.19 43.43
C ASP A 771 0.31 -14.68 44.70
N LEU A 772 1.06 -15.27 45.64
CA LEU A 772 0.54 -15.74 46.93
C LEU A 772 -0.07 -14.60 47.73
N ARG A 773 0.61 -13.45 47.82
CA ARG A 773 0.12 -12.27 48.53
C ARG A 773 -1.21 -11.77 47.91
N ARG A 774 -1.31 -11.71 46.58
CA ARG A 774 -2.55 -11.34 45.87
C ARG A 774 -3.69 -12.31 46.17
N ALA A 775 -3.38 -13.60 46.32
CA ALA A 775 -4.33 -14.65 46.67
C ALA A 775 -4.56 -14.80 48.20
N GLY A 776 -4.08 -13.86 49.03
CA GLY A 776 -4.36 -13.81 50.46
C GLY A 776 -3.41 -14.60 51.36
N CYS A 777 -2.27 -15.07 50.85
CA CYS A 777 -1.22 -15.73 51.63
C CYS A 777 0.04 -14.85 51.74
N PRO A 778 0.24 -14.11 52.84
CA PRO A 778 1.41 -13.26 53.04
C PRO A 778 2.63 -14.06 53.49
N LEU A 779 3.02 -15.09 52.73
CA LEU A 779 4.16 -15.95 53.06
C LEU A 779 5.47 -15.14 53.10
N GLN A 780 6.27 -15.37 54.14
CA GLN A 780 7.61 -14.82 54.26
C GLN A 780 8.63 -15.95 54.20
N LEU A 781 9.63 -15.80 53.33
CA LEU A 781 10.74 -16.75 53.20
C LEU A 781 12.00 -16.16 53.85
N PRO A 782 12.90 -16.99 54.41
CA PRO A 782 14.18 -16.52 54.93
C PRO A 782 14.99 -15.79 53.85
N LEU A 783 15.56 -14.63 54.19
CA LEU A 783 16.34 -13.83 53.22
C LEU A 783 17.52 -14.61 52.63
N SER A 784 18.15 -15.48 53.41
CA SER A 784 19.24 -16.36 52.94
C SER A 784 18.80 -17.31 51.82
N ARG A 785 17.51 -17.64 51.74
CA ARG A 785 16.91 -18.49 50.70
C ARG A 785 16.48 -17.71 49.46
N LEU A 786 16.49 -16.37 49.52
CA LEU A 786 16.19 -15.47 48.40
C LEU A 786 17.46 -14.89 47.74
N GLN A 787 18.64 -15.34 48.19
CA GLN A 787 19.94 -15.02 47.62
C GLN A 787 20.42 -16.17 46.73
N THR A 788 21.35 -15.87 45.81
CA THR A 788 21.95 -16.86 44.92
C THR A 788 23.47 -16.89 45.08
N THR A 789 24.04 -18.08 44.92
CA THR A 789 25.48 -18.29 44.71
C THR A 789 25.77 -18.74 43.28
N VAL A 790 24.73 -18.91 42.46
CA VAL A 790 24.81 -19.30 41.05
C VAL A 790 25.17 -18.06 40.22
N PRO A 791 26.32 -18.07 39.51
CA PRO A 791 26.77 -16.90 38.75
C PRO A 791 25.74 -16.41 37.73
N GLY A 792 25.52 -15.09 37.69
CA GLY A 792 24.68 -14.44 36.68
C GLY A 792 23.19 -14.45 37.00
N GLN A 793 22.77 -14.98 38.15
CA GLN A 793 21.36 -14.98 38.57
C GLN A 793 20.94 -13.71 39.32
N GLU A 794 21.89 -12.88 39.75
CA GLU A 794 21.63 -11.62 40.47
C GLU A 794 20.76 -10.66 39.65
N ILE A 795 20.95 -10.64 38.33
CA ILE A 795 20.19 -9.78 37.42
C ILE A 795 18.72 -10.22 37.32
N TRP A 796 18.44 -11.52 37.39
CA TRP A 796 17.10 -12.09 37.36
C TRP A 796 16.38 -11.95 38.70
N ILE A 797 17.12 -12.04 39.81
CA ILE A 797 16.62 -11.65 41.13
C ILE A 797 16.23 -10.17 41.12
N ARG A 798 17.07 -9.27 40.57
CA ARG A 798 16.72 -7.84 40.50
C ARG A 798 15.50 -7.60 39.60
N ALA A 799 15.41 -8.26 38.46
CA ALA A 799 14.27 -8.12 37.55
C ALA A 799 12.94 -8.53 38.22
N THR A 800 12.93 -9.65 38.94
CA THR A 800 11.75 -10.15 39.66
C THR A 800 11.39 -9.28 40.87
N GLN A 801 12.38 -8.73 41.57
CA GLN A 801 12.16 -7.73 42.63
C GLN A 801 11.57 -6.43 42.11
N LEU A 802 12.06 -5.91 40.98
CA LEU A 802 11.51 -4.68 40.38
C LEU A 802 10.06 -4.89 39.96
N LEU A 803 9.72 -6.03 39.34
CA LEU A 803 8.32 -6.37 39.07
C LEU A 803 7.46 -6.37 40.33
N GLN A 804 7.95 -6.96 41.44
CA GLN A 804 7.24 -6.94 42.71
C GLN A 804 7.05 -5.50 43.25
N GLN A 805 8.06 -4.65 43.13
CA GLN A 805 7.99 -3.24 43.57
C GLN A 805 6.97 -2.44 42.76
N MET A 806 6.88 -2.69 41.44
CA MET A 806 5.89 -2.06 40.57
C MET A 806 4.45 -2.38 40.97
N GLU A 807 4.23 -3.58 41.51
CA GLU A 807 2.91 -4.00 41.97
C GLU A 807 2.55 -3.50 43.38
N SER A 808 3.53 -3.05 44.18
CA SER A 808 3.33 -2.67 45.60
C SER A 808 3.44 -1.18 45.92
N THR A 809 4.05 -0.37 45.06
CA THR A 809 4.48 1.00 45.40
C THR A 809 3.94 2.04 44.41
N ALA A 810 3.79 3.30 44.84
CA ALA A 810 3.43 4.39 43.93
C ALA A 810 4.52 4.62 42.86
N SER A 811 4.11 4.93 41.63
CA SER A 811 5.03 5.20 40.51
C SER A 811 5.99 6.34 40.85
N THR A 812 7.30 6.07 40.87
CA THR A 812 8.34 7.10 41.07
C THR A 812 9.30 7.14 39.87
N TYR A 813 9.83 8.32 39.56
CA TYR A 813 10.81 8.48 38.48
C TYR A 813 12.10 7.67 38.73
N ALA A 814 12.50 7.52 40.00
CA ALA A 814 13.66 6.72 40.38
C ALA A 814 13.47 5.23 40.02
N ALA A 815 12.30 4.65 40.32
CA ALA A 815 11.98 3.28 39.98
C ALA A 815 11.89 3.05 38.46
N TYR A 816 11.31 4.01 37.72
CA TYR A 816 11.30 4.00 36.25
C TYR A 816 12.72 4.01 35.67
N SER A 817 13.58 4.92 36.15
CA SER A 817 14.94 5.06 35.66
C SER A 817 15.78 3.81 35.92
N GLU A 818 15.66 3.24 37.12
CA GLU A 818 16.38 2.01 37.47
C GLU A 818 15.93 0.84 36.58
N THR A 819 14.63 0.72 36.35
CA THR A 819 14.09 -0.35 35.50
C THR A 819 14.55 -0.20 34.06
N ALA A 820 14.51 1.02 33.51
CA ALA A 820 15.00 1.29 32.15
C ALA A 820 16.49 0.94 32.01
N GLU A 821 17.31 1.16 33.04
CA GLU A 821 18.72 0.77 33.04
C GLU A 821 18.89 -0.76 33.04
N LEU A 822 18.12 -1.47 33.86
CA LEU A 822 18.14 -2.93 33.88
C LEU A 822 17.70 -3.54 32.54
N LEU A 823 16.62 -3.01 31.95
CA LEU A 823 16.12 -3.44 30.65
C LEU A 823 17.20 -3.27 29.56
N ARG A 824 17.92 -2.15 29.53
CA ARG A 824 19.04 -1.95 28.60
C ARG A 824 20.18 -2.94 28.85
N LYS A 825 20.55 -3.20 30.11
CA LYS A 825 21.59 -4.19 30.45
C LYS A 825 21.24 -5.59 29.94
N ILE A 826 19.99 -6.02 30.09
CA ILE A 826 19.53 -7.33 29.61
C ILE A 826 19.46 -7.37 28.07
N ALA A 827 18.96 -6.31 27.43
CA ALA A 827 18.80 -6.23 25.97
C ALA A 827 20.11 -5.99 25.20
N ALA A 828 21.17 -5.55 25.90
CA ALA A 828 22.46 -5.21 25.31
C ALA A 828 23.03 -6.32 24.40
N ASN A 829 23.64 -5.90 23.29
CA ASN A 829 24.22 -6.79 22.29
C ASN A 829 23.23 -7.88 21.83
N ASN A 830 21.99 -7.47 21.54
CA ASN A 830 20.92 -8.36 21.09
C ASN A 830 20.64 -9.52 22.07
N PHE A 831 20.44 -9.18 23.34
CA PHE A 831 20.16 -10.14 24.41
C PHE A 831 21.25 -11.20 24.62
N SER A 832 22.51 -10.89 24.31
CA SER A 832 23.63 -11.84 24.48
C SER A 832 23.86 -12.33 25.92
N LEU A 833 23.20 -11.72 26.90
CA LEU A 833 23.16 -12.21 28.28
C LEU A 833 22.40 -13.54 28.37
N LEU A 834 21.27 -13.67 27.65
CA LEU A 834 20.40 -14.85 27.76
C LEU A 834 21.10 -16.11 27.27
N THR A 835 21.99 -16.02 26.29
CA THR A 835 22.76 -17.17 25.81
C THR A 835 23.88 -17.60 26.76
N ARG A 836 24.19 -16.81 27.79
CA ARG A 836 25.30 -17.05 28.74
C ARG A 836 24.84 -17.27 30.17
N ALA A 837 23.76 -16.60 30.57
CA ALA A 837 23.20 -16.65 31.91
C ALA A 837 21.67 -16.45 31.85
N PRO A 838 20.91 -17.39 31.27
CA PRO A 838 19.45 -17.35 31.33
C PRO A 838 18.94 -17.55 32.77
N PRO A 839 17.68 -17.20 33.07
CA PRO A 839 17.05 -17.51 34.36
C PRO A 839 17.15 -19.01 34.71
N LEU A 840 17.65 -19.31 35.91
CA LEU A 840 17.55 -20.63 36.53
C LEU A 840 16.15 -20.80 37.11
N LEU A 841 15.45 -21.83 36.65
CA LEU A 841 14.06 -22.11 37.02
C LEU A 841 13.98 -22.91 38.32
N TYR A 842 14.69 -24.03 38.35
CA TYR A 842 14.78 -25.02 39.43
C TYR A 842 15.93 -25.99 39.09
N HIS A 843 16.21 -26.91 39.98
CA HIS A 843 17.10 -28.06 39.74
C HIS A 843 16.40 -29.35 40.19
N ASN A 844 16.87 -30.51 39.75
CA ASN A 844 16.38 -31.77 40.31
C ASN A 844 16.92 -31.98 41.74
N ASP A 845 16.49 -33.01 42.47
CA ASP A 845 17.05 -33.28 43.79
C ASP A 845 18.57 -33.52 43.69
N LEU A 846 19.39 -32.64 44.27
CA LEU A 846 20.86 -32.68 44.15
C LEU A 846 21.50 -33.85 44.92
N THR A 847 20.70 -34.59 45.68
CA THR A 847 21.08 -35.85 46.34
C THR A 847 20.83 -37.09 45.46
N ALA A 848 20.18 -36.94 44.30
CA ALA A 848 19.98 -38.00 43.31
C ALA A 848 21.28 -38.39 42.57
N THR A 849 21.23 -39.45 41.76
CA THR A 849 22.43 -39.97 41.08
C THR A 849 22.92 -39.08 39.96
N VAL A 850 22.02 -38.33 39.32
CA VAL A 850 22.33 -37.32 38.30
C VAL A 850 21.93 -35.95 38.81
N ARG A 851 22.77 -34.93 38.61
CA ARG A 851 22.44 -33.53 38.91
C ARG A 851 22.05 -32.80 37.63
N ARG A 852 20.95 -32.06 37.68
CA ARG A 852 20.44 -31.23 36.57
C ARG A 852 19.95 -29.88 37.09
N TYR A 853 20.38 -28.83 36.41
CA TYR A 853 19.92 -27.46 36.61
C TYR A 853 19.13 -27.03 35.37
N PHE A 854 17.92 -26.48 35.55
CA PHE A 854 17.01 -26.17 34.47
C PHE A 854 16.89 -24.67 34.25
N TRP A 855 17.02 -24.24 33.00
CA TRP A 855 17.14 -22.86 32.58
C TRP A 855 16.20 -22.56 31.41
N SER A 856 15.85 -21.29 31.22
CA SER A 856 15.11 -20.88 30.02
C SER A 856 15.48 -19.48 29.54
N GLU A 857 15.99 -19.41 28.32
CA GLU A 857 16.18 -18.15 27.60
C GLU A 857 14.83 -17.49 27.32
N GLU A 858 13.83 -18.27 26.95
CA GLU A 858 12.46 -17.87 26.62
C GLU A 858 11.78 -17.18 27.80
N LEU A 859 11.92 -17.73 29.02
CA LEU A 859 11.43 -17.07 30.22
C LEU A 859 12.14 -15.73 30.44
N GLY A 860 13.42 -15.65 30.13
CA GLY A 860 14.18 -14.40 30.22
C GLY A 860 13.64 -13.32 29.28
N TYR A 861 13.31 -13.67 28.03
CA TYR A 861 12.62 -12.76 27.11
C TYR A 861 11.22 -12.37 27.61
N ALA A 862 10.43 -13.33 28.08
CA ALA A 862 9.09 -13.07 28.60
C ALA A 862 9.11 -12.16 29.84
N LEU A 863 10.05 -12.38 30.76
CA LEU A 863 10.24 -11.57 31.96
C LEU A 863 10.70 -10.15 31.61
N TRP A 864 11.61 -10.02 30.63
CA TRP A 864 12.02 -8.73 30.10
C TRP A 864 10.85 -7.97 29.48
N LEU A 865 10.02 -8.63 28.66
CA LEU A 865 8.83 -8.04 28.05
C LEU A 865 7.83 -7.61 29.11
N ARG A 866 7.59 -8.46 30.11
CA ARG A 866 6.73 -8.15 31.25
C ARG A 866 7.19 -6.88 31.96
N LEU A 867 8.49 -6.78 32.24
CA LEU A 867 9.08 -5.62 32.91
C LEU A 867 9.07 -4.36 32.02
N TYR A 868 9.30 -4.48 30.71
CA TYR A 868 9.25 -3.36 29.77
C TYR A 868 7.86 -2.73 29.70
N PHE A 869 6.81 -3.53 29.48
CA PHE A 869 5.45 -3.00 29.37
C PHE A 869 4.91 -2.43 30.70
N GLU A 870 5.27 -3.01 31.85
CA GLU A 870 4.94 -2.42 33.16
C GLU A 870 5.71 -1.11 33.39
N ASN A 871 6.96 -1.00 32.91
CA ASN A 871 7.72 0.23 32.96
C ASN A 871 7.14 1.34 32.05
N GLU A 872 6.64 0.99 30.87
CA GLU A 872 5.93 1.94 29.99
C GLU A 872 4.60 2.39 30.59
N LEU A 873 3.87 1.49 31.25
CA LEU A 873 2.67 1.85 32.03
C LEU A 873 3.02 2.78 33.20
N MET A 874 4.17 2.58 33.85
CA MET A 874 4.66 3.49 34.89
C MET A 874 5.00 4.87 34.32
N ARG A 875 5.68 4.92 33.17
CA ARG A 875 6.04 6.16 32.46
C ARG A 875 4.81 6.97 32.08
N SER A 876 3.77 6.34 31.55
CA SER A 876 2.53 7.04 31.18
C SER A 876 1.83 7.65 32.38
N LYS A 877 1.81 6.96 33.53
CA LYS A 877 1.28 7.48 34.80
C LYS A 877 2.09 8.67 35.34
N LEU A 878 3.42 8.62 35.24
CA LEU A 878 4.30 9.72 35.66
C LEU A 878 4.10 10.98 34.82
N LEU A 879 3.83 10.83 33.52
CA LEU A 879 3.56 11.95 32.61
C LEU A 879 2.20 12.63 32.87
N CYS A 880 1.18 11.91 33.37
CA CYS A 880 -0.10 12.53 33.78
C CYS A 880 -0.05 13.13 35.21
N GLY A 881 1.08 13.05 35.94
CA GLY A 881 1.21 13.48 37.35
C GLY A 881 1.96 14.80 37.59
N SER A 882 2.50 15.45 36.55
CA SER A 882 3.03 16.81 36.63
C SER A 882 1.90 17.83 36.49
N ASP A 883 1.79 18.76 37.44
CA ASP A 883 0.80 19.84 37.51
C ASP A 883 0.83 20.80 36.30
N ASP A 884 0.36 20.35 35.13
CA ASP A 884 -0.10 21.22 34.04
C ASP A 884 -1.50 20.74 33.61
N ALA A 885 -2.50 21.41 34.16
CA ALA A 885 -3.90 21.23 33.83
C ALA A 885 -4.16 21.72 32.39
N GLU A 886 -4.13 20.79 31.42
CA GLU A 886 -5.01 20.70 30.23
C GLU A 886 -4.42 19.73 29.20
N GLN A 887 -4.36 18.44 29.51
CA GLN A 887 -4.24 17.42 28.46
C GLN A 887 -5.10 16.22 28.80
N LYS A 888 -6.14 15.99 27.98
CA LYS A 888 -7.01 14.82 28.04
C LYS A 888 -6.15 13.56 27.87
N CYS A 889 -5.78 12.88 28.96
CA CYS A 889 -5.21 11.53 28.90
C CYS A 889 -6.34 10.58 28.40
N GLY A 890 -6.20 10.08 27.17
CA GLY A 890 -7.17 9.17 26.53
C GLY A 890 -6.62 7.74 26.47
N ASP A 891 -7.48 6.77 26.80
CA ASP A 891 -7.20 5.34 26.66
C ASP A 891 -6.86 4.99 25.20
N LYS A 892 -5.68 4.41 24.98
CA LYS A 892 -5.31 3.64 23.78
C LYS A 892 -4.97 2.21 24.18
#